data_AF-A0A8H5EB49-F1
#
_entry.id   AF-A0A8H5EB49-F1
#
_cell.length_a   1.000
_cell.length_b   1.000
_cell.length_c   1.000
_cell.angle_alpha   90.00
_cell.angle_beta   90.00
_cell.angle_gamma   90.00
#
_symmetry.space_group_name_H-M   'P 1'
#
loop_
_entity.id
_entity.type
_entity.pdbx_description
1 polymer ?
#
loop_
_entity_poly.entity_id
_entity_poly.type
_entity_poly.pdbx_seq_one_letter_code
_entity_poly.pdbx_strand_id
1 'polypeptide(L)'
;MAEKTRLHIWLNLPDNQVSLECEWRYVQQTGNEAQQFHNLYIAPKVRNSGPLETSLGPGVWISDNDSQSEASQLRKDQDSAIATLLQQCIAQEGLCIFQVPRVSGFAGHANPWAFRVADCALVSSTKSFLSPLQEITAPSNFTNTLEGIFKALDASIGAIISPLEICNGAIDKLEFELTRRLSFPFISPEPIRKRRICFLTWSRIAAKRAAWANAKALGIEVVVMSSGAWSEDDKPPHEYMMDGYIEMDMTTDDGFWRRIADAIKAYPDPIDGLWGPWDPFMVPAAMAARDLGVFTPEPEAFSISTNKYRTRQMLDPDEKDFFTVQSLKELESRLQSTKSVNFPVVCKPVAGLSSWGVYRANNAPQLRDAVEKSLIVSQELPDLRVVIEPYIDGPEVDCNIVLFRGQALYTEIVDDFPCSADLAEDPTGKLFTESQAAVPSRLPENEQRAITDEVVSAVRKMGFGTGVFHCEARICNSSMEYTFTKGATIPDLEPVAKPKISEDTPVYLHEVNARMPGPMSSASSIIARGMDFWMLGVLCAVGDWSRYEAFSVPFLHPEVTDHTWLINCIVPVNLERIKPLFPDHPADQLAHQAVDSSYSPILELAKTHPHLTKHVARHHVYIEPATRLGGKEGDWLWTMCMVLYTPHSREHAFQLAQKFPEVYEAFTPAVLEWEWEGATRSLATPDPDNVPIRFTIHADSTHDKHRVHFEIIVPVKFKDKPSSAAVFLRISPLFITCFRFSTNINALDSVKKQRFSSAACLEFELSNSIAVLVPSYVKEPISASRPRSGKVLDSLYELSHVTALRIYIQDSLLSLDQLNSISDRATKGLLEPFSGPEYDISRMFSGSGAKATKLSPPKPPSYEKATSSQPPSAPSYQRKRPRQDSPQGPDSISQVWDKLQKLESLFHSKVGELTAENAKLRDQKPKPDESQAETTQPTDQSQVVIELRAENAQLREEVERLKKRQEDLEAEVASLQTAQRSEKDTEEVAIIEIRDDIESLERRLSWVENGKDEYLMKQIKQEIFDELATRVLGG
;
A
#
# COMPACT_ATOMS: atom_id res chain seq x y z
N MET A 1 -10.29 35.49 43.73
CA MET A 1 -11.34 34.47 43.56
C MET A 1 -10.90 33.62 42.39
N ALA A 2 -10.70 32.31 42.59
CA ALA A 2 -10.30 31.42 41.50
C ALA A 2 -11.42 31.41 40.45
N GLU A 3 -11.15 31.87 39.23
CA GLU A 3 -12.07 31.68 38.11
C GLU A 3 -12.36 30.17 38.01
N LYS A 4 -13.63 29.76 38.14
CA LYS A 4 -14.02 28.35 38.04
C LYS A 4 -13.69 27.86 36.64
N THR A 5 -12.63 27.06 36.51
CA THR A 5 -12.19 26.40 35.27
C THR A 5 -12.81 25.01 35.09
N ARG A 6 -13.85 24.68 35.86
CA ARG A 6 -14.48 23.34 35.86
C ARG A 6 -15.93 23.40 35.41
N LEU A 7 -16.34 22.42 34.62
CA LEU A 7 -17.73 22.18 34.20
C LEU A 7 -18.04 20.68 34.29
N HIS A 8 -19.31 20.32 34.43
CA HIS A 8 -19.76 18.93 34.48
C HIS A 8 -20.53 18.57 33.21
N ILE A 9 -20.22 17.42 32.61
CA ILE A 9 -20.94 16.88 31.45
C ILE A 9 -21.48 15.50 31.79
N TRP A 10 -22.76 15.26 31.52
CA TRP A 10 -23.37 13.93 31.57
C TRP A 10 -23.70 13.50 30.15
N LEU A 11 -23.10 12.39 29.73
CA LEU A 11 -23.48 11.66 28.53
C LEU A 11 -24.51 10.64 28.96
N ASN A 12 -25.79 10.83 28.60
CA ASN A 12 -26.86 9.90 28.93
C ASN A 12 -27.46 9.32 27.64
N LEU A 13 -26.73 8.47 26.94
CA LEU A 13 -27.22 7.79 25.73
C LEU A 13 -27.39 6.29 26.01
N PRO A 14 -28.24 5.55 25.26
CA PRO A 14 -28.54 4.15 25.52
C PRO A 14 -27.29 3.26 25.69
N ASP A 15 -26.26 3.52 24.89
CA ASP A 15 -25.01 2.75 24.88
C ASP A 15 -23.84 3.51 25.56
N ASN A 16 -24.09 4.69 26.13
CA ASN A 16 -23.06 5.56 26.67
C ASN A 16 -23.59 6.42 27.83
N GLN A 17 -23.48 5.88 29.04
CA GLN A 17 -23.82 6.57 30.29
C GLN A 17 -22.56 6.88 31.10
N VAL A 18 -22.12 8.15 31.08
CA VAL A 18 -20.89 8.60 31.74
C VAL A 18 -21.09 9.99 32.33
N SER A 19 -20.55 10.23 33.53
CA SER A 19 -20.40 11.58 34.10
C SER A 19 -18.94 12.02 34.03
N LEU A 20 -18.74 13.26 33.59
CA LEU A 20 -17.45 13.87 33.37
C LEU A 20 -17.30 15.13 34.22
N GLU A 21 -16.12 15.28 34.79
CA GLU A 21 -15.62 16.56 35.30
C GLU A 21 -14.61 17.09 34.29
N CYS A 22 -14.85 18.27 33.74
CA CYS A 22 -14.06 18.81 32.65
C CYS A 22 -13.35 20.08 33.10
N GLU A 23 -12.05 20.15 32.83
CA GLU A 23 -11.32 21.42 32.86
C GLU A 23 -11.47 22.11 31.51
N TRP A 24 -11.59 23.44 31.49
CA TRP A 24 -11.77 24.19 30.26
C TRP A 24 -10.97 25.48 30.19
N ARG A 25 -10.68 25.92 28.96
CA ARG A 25 -10.14 27.24 28.66
C ARG A 25 -10.70 27.77 27.35
N TYR A 26 -11.10 29.04 27.34
CA TYR A 26 -11.54 29.72 26.13
C TYR A 26 -10.49 30.74 25.65
N VAL A 27 -10.10 30.65 24.39
CA VAL A 27 -9.12 31.55 23.77
C VAL A 27 -9.81 32.36 22.68
N GLN A 28 -9.91 33.67 22.94
CA GLN A 28 -10.45 34.64 21.99
C GLN A 28 -9.36 35.14 21.06
N GLN A 29 -9.42 34.72 19.80
CA GLN A 29 -8.61 35.30 18.73
C GLN A 29 -8.96 36.78 18.46
N THR A 30 -7.93 37.62 18.31
CA THR A 30 -8.05 39.06 18.02
C THR A 30 -7.15 39.46 16.85
N GLY A 31 -7.55 40.43 16.03
CA GLY A 31 -6.64 41.15 15.12
C GLY A 31 -6.51 40.67 13.67
N ASN A 32 -7.00 39.49 13.28
CA ASN A 32 -6.97 39.03 11.88
C ASN A 32 -8.38 38.58 11.41
N GLU A 33 -8.85 39.09 10.26
CA GLU A 33 -10.12 38.69 9.64
C GLU A 33 -10.07 37.27 9.04
N ALA A 34 -8.88 36.80 8.63
CA ALA A 34 -8.69 35.44 8.12
C ALA A 34 -8.84 34.38 9.21
N GLN A 35 -8.62 34.73 10.48
CA GLN A 35 -8.92 33.85 11.61
C GLN A 35 -10.43 33.83 11.85
N GLN A 36 -11.12 32.77 11.42
CA GLN A 36 -12.58 32.70 11.53
C GLN A 36 -13.08 31.96 12.78
N PHE A 37 -12.19 31.55 13.68
CA PHE A 37 -12.53 30.76 14.87
C PHE A 37 -11.97 31.32 16.18
N HIS A 38 -12.73 31.16 17.25
CA HIS A 38 -12.25 31.08 18.61
C HIS A 38 -12.11 29.62 19.02
N ASN A 39 -11.25 29.32 20.00
CA ASN A 39 -10.98 27.95 20.44
C ASN A 39 -11.45 27.75 21.88
N LEU A 40 -12.29 26.75 22.10
CA LEU A 40 -12.69 26.28 23.41
C LEU A 40 -12.05 24.92 23.69
N TYR A 41 -11.08 24.92 24.60
CA TYR A 41 -10.39 23.72 25.08
C TYR A 41 -11.19 23.08 26.21
N ILE A 42 -11.41 21.78 26.13
CA ILE A 42 -12.05 20.95 27.15
C ILE A 42 -11.20 19.70 27.36
N ALA A 43 -10.79 19.46 28.60
CA ALA A 43 -10.13 18.25 29.04
C ALA A 43 -11.10 17.43 29.91
N PRO A 44 -11.75 16.40 29.35
CA PRO A 44 -12.72 15.59 30.10
C PRO A 44 -12.03 14.56 30.99
N LYS A 45 -12.47 14.47 32.25
CA LYS A 45 -12.07 13.42 33.18
C LYS A 45 -13.28 12.61 33.62
N VAL A 46 -13.21 11.28 33.47
CA VAL A 46 -14.28 10.38 33.91
C VAL A 46 -14.40 10.43 35.43
N ARG A 47 -15.62 10.69 35.91
CA ARG A 47 -15.95 10.68 37.33
C ARG A 47 -16.65 9.39 37.75
N ASN A 48 -17.72 9.03 37.03
CA ASN A 48 -18.40 7.74 37.19
C ASN A 48 -18.66 7.12 35.82
N SER A 49 -18.35 5.83 35.70
CA SER A 49 -18.68 4.95 34.57
C SER A 49 -19.65 3.86 35.05
N GLY A 50 -20.88 3.84 34.56
CA GLY A 50 -21.94 2.93 35.00
C GLY A 50 -23.33 3.52 34.75
N PRO A 51 -24.43 2.80 35.05
CA PRO A 51 -25.77 3.36 34.89
C PRO A 51 -25.84 4.68 35.68
N LEU A 52 -26.06 5.78 34.95
CA LEU A 52 -26.15 7.09 35.55
C LEU A 52 -27.42 7.10 36.40
N GLU A 53 -27.30 7.23 37.72
CA GLU A 53 -28.43 7.65 38.55
C GLU A 53 -28.75 9.11 38.20
N THR A 54 -29.57 9.29 37.16
CA THR A 54 -29.88 10.60 36.59
C THR A 54 -31.36 10.77 36.33
N SER A 55 -31.84 11.98 36.60
CA SER A 55 -33.19 12.43 36.22
C SER A 55 -33.24 13.03 34.81
N LEU A 56 -32.08 13.19 34.17
CA LEU A 56 -31.94 13.77 32.85
C LEU A 56 -32.43 12.80 31.78
N GLY A 57 -33.09 13.31 30.74
CA GLY A 57 -33.48 12.51 29.58
C GLY A 57 -32.27 12.07 28.74
N PRO A 58 -32.48 11.28 27.68
CA PRO A 58 -31.39 10.90 26.79
C PRO A 58 -30.74 12.12 26.12
N GLY A 59 -29.40 12.19 26.12
CA GLY A 59 -28.63 13.26 25.47
C GLY A 59 -27.33 13.65 26.16
N VAL A 60 -26.70 14.73 25.71
CA VAL A 60 -25.51 15.35 26.29
C VAL A 60 -25.93 16.57 27.10
N TRP A 61 -25.65 16.53 28.40
CA TRP A 61 -26.08 17.57 29.34
C TRP A 61 -24.88 18.21 29.99
N ILE A 62 -24.94 19.53 30.19
CA ILE A 62 -23.86 20.31 30.80
C ILE A 62 -24.39 21.15 31.96
N SER A 63 -23.61 21.23 33.04
CA SER A 63 -23.88 22.11 34.19
C SER A 63 -22.61 22.79 34.68
N ASP A 64 -22.82 23.91 35.35
CA ASP A 64 -21.82 24.79 35.93
C ASP A 64 -21.43 24.35 37.37
N ASN A 65 -22.19 23.40 37.91
CA ASN A 65 -22.05 22.80 39.21
C ASN A 65 -22.39 21.32 39.14
N ASP A 66 -22.14 20.60 40.22
CA ASP A 66 -22.39 19.16 40.32
C ASP A 66 -23.87 18.84 40.58
N SER A 67 -24.80 19.65 40.05
CA SER A 67 -26.24 19.40 40.10
C SER A 67 -26.80 19.15 38.70
N GLN A 68 -27.57 18.08 38.58
CA GLN A 68 -28.33 17.77 37.37
C GLN A 68 -29.57 18.67 37.22
N SER A 69 -30.08 19.29 38.31
CA SER A 69 -31.32 20.07 38.27
C SER A 69 -31.22 21.34 37.41
N GLU A 70 -30.00 21.83 37.20
CA GLU A 70 -29.70 23.04 36.43
C GLU A 70 -28.98 22.70 35.11
N ALA A 71 -28.86 21.41 34.77
CA ALA A 71 -28.17 20.99 33.57
C ALA A 71 -28.99 21.34 32.32
N SER A 72 -28.29 21.86 31.31
CA SER A 72 -28.87 22.18 30.00
C SER A 72 -28.43 21.15 28.96
N GLN A 73 -29.36 20.68 28.13
CA GLN A 73 -29.04 19.77 27.04
C GLN A 73 -28.36 20.52 25.90
N LEU A 74 -27.26 19.97 25.39
CA LEU A 74 -26.53 20.51 24.24
C LEU A 74 -27.09 19.91 22.95
N ARG A 75 -27.38 20.72 21.93
CA ARG A 75 -27.71 20.30 20.54
C ARG A 75 -28.23 18.87 20.37
N LYS A 76 -29.54 18.69 20.58
CA LYS A 76 -30.22 17.38 20.54
C LYS A 76 -29.92 16.55 19.28
N ASP A 77 -29.74 17.20 18.13
CA ASP A 77 -29.46 16.56 16.85
C ASP A 77 -27.99 16.09 16.71
N GLN A 78 -27.08 16.58 17.55
CA GLN A 78 -25.66 16.25 17.55
C GLN A 78 -25.21 15.46 18.80
N ASP A 79 -26.13 15.09 19.69
CA ASP A 79 -25.86 14.38 20.95
C ASP A 79 -24.92 13.19 20.76
N SER A 80 -25.19 12.33 19.78
CA SER A 80 -24.37 11.16 19.47
C SER A 80 -22.96 11.55 18.99
N ALA A 81 -22.85 12.54 18.10
CA ALA A 81 -21.57 12.97 17.56
C ALA A 81 -20.65 13.58 18.63
N ILE A 82 -21.22 14.40 19.52
CA ILE A 82 -20.49 15.04 20.63
C ILE A 82 -20.11 14.00 21.68
N ALA A 83 -21.01 13.06 22.00
CA ALA A 83 -20.71 11.99 22.94
C ALA A 83 -19.57 11.09 22.44
N THR A 84 -19.59 10.68 21.17
CA THR A 84 -18.50 9.91 20.55
C THR A 84 -17.17 10.68 20.57
N LEU A 85 -17.20 11.97 20.25
CA LEU A 85 -16.02 12.83 20.28
C LEU A 85 -15.42 12.90 21.70
N LEU A 86 -16.24 13.15 22.72
CA LEU A 86 -15.77 13.21 24.11
C LEU A 86 -15.24 11.87 24.60
N GLN A 87 -15.87 10.75 24.23
CA GLN A 87 -15.37 9.41 24.51
C GLN A 87 -14.01 9.14 23.85
N GLN A 88 -13.85 9.52 22.58
CA GLN A 88 -12.57 9.40 21.88
C GLN A 88 -11.48 10.23 22.57
N CYS A 89 -11.82 11.45 23.01
CA CYS A 89 -10.92 12.31 23.77
C CYS A 89 -10.52 11.67 25.12
N ILE A 90 -11.46 11.07 25.84
CA ILE A 90 -11.21 10.35 27.11
C ILE A 90 -10.29 9.16 26.88
N ALA A 91 -10.56 8.36 25.85
CA ALA A 91 -9.76 7.17 25.53
C ALA A 91 -8.30 7.50 25.17
N GLN A 92 -8.04 8.75 24.75
CA GLN A 92 -6.71 9.26 24.42
C GLN A 92 -6.08 10.07 25.56
N GLU A 93 -6.77 10.24 26.69
CA GLU A 93 -6.37 11.14 27.79
C GLU A 93 -6.03 12.57 27.29
N GLY A 94 -6.75 13.02 26.25
CA GLY A 94 -6.39 14.20 25.47
C GLY A 94 -7.23 15.44 25.73
N LEU A 95 -7.07 16.41 24.83
CA LEU A 95 -7.75 17.69 24.76
C LEU A 95 -8.76 17.71 23.60
N CYS A 96 -9.98 18.16 23.87
CA CYS A 96 -10.98 18.46 22.86
C CYS A 96 -11.05 19.98 22.62
N ILE A 97 -10.91 20.41 21.37
CA ILE A 97 -10.83 21.81 20.98
C ILE A 97 -12.03 22.12 20.09
N PHE A 98 -13.07 22.71 20.67
CA PHE A 98 -14.26 23.14 19.94
C PHE A 98 -13.99 24.44 19.20
N GLN A 99 -14.35 24.45 17.91
CA GLN A 99 -14.13 25.55 16.98
C GLN A 99 -15.38 26.42 16.93
N VAL A 100 -15.31 27.61 17.54
CA VAL A 100 -16.44 28.53 17.66
C VAL A 100 -16.32 29.60 16.58
N PRO A 101 -17.31 29.77 15.68
CA PRO A 101 -17.20 30.73 14.58
C PRO A 101 -17.17 32.17 15.11
N ARG A 102 -16.29 33.00 14.54
CA ARG A 102 -16.17 34.45 14.83
C ARG A 102 -17.09 35.30 13.97
N VAL A 103 -17.46 34.77 12.81
CA VAL A 103 -18.24 35.45 11.79
C VAL A 103 -19.42 34.56 11.39
N SER A 104 -20.56 35.21 11.12
CA SER A 104 -21.71 34.55 10.52
C SER A 104 -21.57 34.49 9.00
N GLY A 105 -22.24 33.55 8.36
CA GLY A 105 -22.20 33.38 6.91
C GLY A 105 -22.61 31.98 6.50
N PHE A 106 -21.99 31.43 5.46
CA PHE A 106 -22.31 30.12 4.90
C PHE A 106 -21.05 29.26 4.81
N ALA A 107 -21.18 27.98 5.14
CA ALA A 107 -20.08 27.03 5.10
C ALA A 107 -19.56 26.85 3.66
N GLY A 108 -18.37 27.38 3.36
CA GLY A 108 -17.69 27.16 2.09
C GLY A 108 -17.25 25.71 1.86
N HIS A 109 -17.03 24.98 2.96
CA HIS A 109 -16.73 23.56 2.97
C HIS A 109 -17.27 22.95 4.27
N ALA A 110 -17.87 21.76 4.19
CA ALA A 110 -18.52 21.10 5.33
C ALA A 110 -17.52 20.46 6.30
N ASN A 111 -16.26 20.27 5.94
CA ASN A 111 -15.25 19.70 6.84
C ASN A 111 -13.84 20.26 6.58
N PRO A 112 -13.61 21.58 6.79
CA PRO A 112 -12.33 22.21 6.46
C PRO A 112 -11.14 21.60 7.22
N TRP A 113 -11.39 21.02 8.40
CA TRP A 113 -10.37 20.37 9.22
C TRP A 113 -9.81 19.10 8.60
N ALA A 114 -10.56 18.42 7.72
CA ALA A 114 -10.13 17.17 7.09
C ALA A 114 -8.87 17.32 6.24
N PHE A 115 -8.59 18.52 5.71
CA PHE A 115 -7.38 18.78 4.92
C PHE A 115 -6.48 19.85 5.53
N ARG A 116 -7.02 20.84 6.27
CA ARG A 116 -6.20 21.92 6.83
C ARG A 116 -5.37 21.51 8.03
N VAL A 117 -5.84 20.56 8.84
CA VAL A 117 -5.06 20.01 9.98
C VAL A 117 -4.73 18.53 9.79
N ALA A 118 -4.88 18.02 8.56
CA ALA A 118 -4.46 16.68 8.20
C ALA A 118 -2.98 16.48 8.54
N ASP A 119 -2.65 15.32 9.10
CA ASP A 119 -1.29 14.91 9.43
C ASP A 119 -0.54 15.85 10.40
N CYS A 120 -1.22 16.84 11.00
CA CYS A 120 -0.62 17.70 12.03
C CYS A 120 -0.28 16.85 13.27
N ALA A 121 0.99 16.86 13.71
CA ALA A 121 1.46 16.01 14.81
C ALA A 121 0.78 16.30 16.17
N LEU A 122 0.14 17.47 16.31
CA LEU A 122 -0.63 17.84 17.51
C LEU A 122 -2.10 17.45 17.43
N VAL A 123 -2.56 16.84 16.34
CA VAL A 123 -3.97 16.50 16.09
C VAL A 123 -4.10 14.99 15.92
N SER A 124 -4.95 14.37 16.75
CA SER A 124 -5.27 12.94 16.65
C SER A 124 -6.45 12.68 15.73
N SER A 125 -7.47 13.56 15.75
CA SER A 125 -8.67 13.41 14.92
C SER A 125 -9.46 14.71 14.85
N THR A 126 -10.41 14.77 13.91
CA THR A 126 -11.29 15.92 13.70
C THR A 126 -12.73 15.47 13.54
N LYS A 127 -13.66 16.35 13.88
CA LYS A 127 -15.09 16.13 13.71
C LYS A 127 -15.75 17.42 13.25
N SER A 128 -16.46 17.36 12.13
CA SER A 128 -17.33 18.45 11.70
C SER A 128 -18.75 18.28 12.23
N PHE A 129 -19.40 19.39 12.55
CA PHE A 129 -20.84 19.49 12.82
C PHE A 129 -21.59 20.23 11.70
N LEU A 130 -20.91 20.52 10.60
CA LEU A 130 -21.48 21.23 9.46
C LEU A 130 -22.06 20.27 8.42
N SER A 131 -23.19 20.68 7.87
CA SER A 131 -23.67 20.19 6.57
C SER A 131 -23.15 21.08 5.43
N PRO A 132 -23.05 20.57 4.20
CA PRO A 132 -22.66 21.39 3.05
C PRO A 132 -23.58 22.61 2.88
N LEU A 133 -22.97 23.78 2.63
CA LEU A 133 -23.66 25.07 2.41
C LEU A 133 -24.48 25.58 3.61
N GLN A 134 -24.31 24.99 4.79
CA GLN A 134 -25.05 25.37 6.00
C GLN A 134 -24.80 26.84 6.38
N GLU A 135 -25.86 27.53 6.80
CA GLU A 135 -25.76 28.85 7.43
C GLU A 135 -25.14 28.73 8.83
N ILE A 136 -24.14 29.56 9.08
CA ILE A 136 -23.37 29.62 10.32
C ILE A 136 -23.71 30.94 11.01
N THR A 137 -24.06 30.87 12.30
CA THR A 137 -24.28 32.05 13.13
C THR A 137 -23.18 32.12 14.18
N ALA A 138 -22.40 33.21 14.15
CA ALA A 138 -21.45 33.50 15.22
C ALA A 138 -22.18 33.99 16.48
N PRO A 139 -21.77 33.55 17.68
CA PRO A 139 -22.38 34.01 18.92
C PRO A 139 -22.02 35.47 19.20
N SER A 140 -23.01 36.30 19.55
CA SER A 140 -22.79 37.70 19.95
C SER A 140 -22.36 37.83 21.42
N ASN A 141 -21.39 38.69 21.71
CA ASN A 141 -20.95 39.09 23.07
C ASN A 141 -20.63 37.91 24.01
N PHE A 142 -19.43 37.35 23.88
CA PHE A 142 -18.94 36.31 24.78
C PHE A 142 -18.33 36.87 26.07
N THR A 143 -18.77 36.36 27.21
CA THR A 143 -18.15 36.57 28.54
C THR A 143 -17.50 35.26 29.00
N ASN A 144 -16.37 35.30 29.72
CA ASN A 144 -15.69 34.13 30.33
C ASN A 144 -16.49 33.49 31.49
N THR A 145 -17.81 33.55 31.41
CA THR A 145 -18.79 32.95 32.31
C THR A 145 -19.20 31.57 31.78
N LEU A 146 -19.70 30.70 32.65
CA LEU A 146 -20.18 29.36 32.27
C LEU A 146 -21.36 29.40 31.28
N GLU A 147 -22.24 30.39 31.37
CA GLU A 147 -23.28 30.64 30.34
C GLU A 147 -22.67 30.95 28.97
N GLY A 148 -21.57 31.69 28.95
CA GLY A 148 -20.79 31.95 27.73
C GLY A 148 -20.24 30.65 27.15
N ILE A 149 -19.66 29.79 27.99
CA ILE A 149 -19.13 28.48 27.58
C ILE A 149 -20.21 27.59 27.00
N PHE A 150 -21.40 27.56 27.59
CA PHE A 150 -22.56 26.87 27.01
C PHE A 150 -22.86 27.38 25.61
N LYS A 151 -22.96 28.71 25.42
CA LYS A 151 -23.18 29.33 24.11
C LYS A 151 -22.07 29.01 23.11
N ALA A 152 -20.81 28.97 23.54
CA ALA A 152 -19.69 28.57 22.68
C ALA A 152 -19.78 27.11 22.24
N LEU A 153 -20.10 26.19 23.15
CA LEU A 153 -20.27 24.79 22.81
C LEU A 153 -21.45 24.57 21.86
N ASP A 154 -22.56 25.25 22.10
CA ASP A 154 -23.75 25.20 21.25
C ASP A 154 -23.46 25.78 19.86
N ALA A 155 -22.74 26.90 19.78
CA ALA A 155 -22.37 27.54 18.51
C ALA A 155 -21.18 26.89 17.78
N SER A 156 -20.46 25.96 18.41
CA SER A 156 -19.27 25.36 17.79
C SER A 156 -19.62 24.58 16.53
N ILE A 157 -18.86 24.75 15.45
CA ILE A 157 -19.17 24.15 14.14
C ILE A 157 -18.31 22.94 13.80
N GLY A 158 -17.31 22.67 14.62
CA GLY A 158 -16.49 21.46 14.57
C GLY A 158 -15.61 21.35 15.81
N ALA A 159 -14.85 20.28 15.88
CA ALA A 159 -13.93 20.00 16.97
C ALA A 159 -12.69 19.24 16.49
N ILE A 160 -11.61 19.43 17.24
CA ILE A 160 -10.30 18.81 17.00
C ILE A 160 -9.90 18.11 18.30
N ILE A 161 -9.42 16.87 18.21
CA ILE A 161 -8.85 16.15 19.35
C ILE A 161 -7.32 16.22 19.26
N SER A 162 -6.69 16.59 20.35
CA SER A 162 -5.24 16.60 20.51
C SER A 162 -4.83 15.59 21.59
N PRO A 163 -3.68 14.90 21.43
CA PRO A 163 -3.18 13.97 22.46
C PRO A 163 -2.47 14.69 23.61
N LEU A 164 -2.44 16.03 23.62
CA LEU A 164 -1.78 16.81 24.66
C LEU A 164 -2.66 16.93 25.92
N GLU A 165 -2.03 17.13 27.07
CA GLU A 165 -2.69 17.48 28.32
C GLU A 165 -2.93 19.00 28.43
N ILE A 166 -4.01 19.40 29.13
CA ILE A 166 -4.36 20.81 29.31
C ILE A 166 -3.32 21.54 30.15
N CYS A 167 -2.53 22.39 29.50
CA CYS A 167 -1.60 23.31 30.16
C CYS A 167 -1.30 24.51 29.25
N ASN A 168 -0.73 25.59 29.81
CA ASN A 168 -0.44 26.80 29.02
C ASN A 168 0.45 26.49 27.81
N GLY A 169 1.55 25.74 27.99
CA GLY A 169 2.47 25.43 26.90
C GLY A 169 1.88 24.53 25.81
N ALA A 170 0.94 23.63 26.13
CA ALA A 170 0.23 22.84 25.13
C ALA A 170 -0.75 23.70 24.32
N ILE A 171 -1.48 24.58 25.00
CA ILE A 171 -2.42 25.51 24.38
C ILE A 171 -1.68 26.49 23.47
N ASP A 172 -0.53 27.05 23.90
CA ASP A 172 0.26 27.96 23.07
C ASP A 172 0.72 27.29 21.75
N LYS A 173 1.16 26.03 21.82
CA LYS A 173 1.54 25.24 20.62
C LYS A 173 0.35 24.97 19.70
N LEU A 174 -0.79 24.58 20.29
CA LEU A 174 -2.01 24.33 19.53
C LEU A 174 -2.54 25.61 18.89
N GLU A 175 -2.56 26.73 19.61
CA GLU A 175 -2.99 28.02 19.08
C GLU A 175 -2.11 28.49 17.93
N PHE A 176 -0.79 28.27 18.01
CA PHE A 176 0.11 28.54 16.91
C PHE A 176 -0.24 27.70 15.67
N GLU A 177 -0.35 26.38 15.78
CA GLU A 177 -0.67 25.51 14.65
C GLU A 177 -2.08 25.74 14.09
N LEU A 178 -3.08 25.93 14.95
CA LEU A 178 -4.46 26.20 14.52
C LEU A 178 -4.57 27.56 13.85
N THR A 179 -3.91 28.60 14.38
CA THR A 179 -3.83 29.90 13.70
C THR A 179 -3.16 29.75 12.34
N ARG A 180 -2.00 29.10 12.31
CA ARG A 180 -1.22 28.87 11.09
C ARG A 180 -2.05 28.18 10.01
N ARG A 181 -2.81 27.15 10.39
CA ARG A 181 -3.51 26.26 9.45
C ARG A 181 -4.95 26.69 9.16
N LEU A 182 -5.68 27.31 10.08
CA LEU A 182 -7.10 27.63 9.92
C LEU A 182 -7.37 29.11 9.61
N SER A 183 -6.34 29.93 9.42
CA SER A 183 -6.50 31.33 8.98
C SER A 183 -6.73 31.46 7.48
N PHE A 184 -7.94 31.11 7.02
CA PHE A 184 -8.38 31.29 5.63
C PHE A 184 -9.90 31.50 5.59
N PRO A 185 -10.43 32.21 4.58
CA PRO A 185 -11.83 32.66 4.56
C PRO A 185 -12.81 31.57 4.09
N PHE A 186 -12.94 30.47 4.84
CA PHE A 186 -13.83 29.36 4.46
C PHE A 186 -15.32 29.63 4.76
N ILE A 187 -15.66 30.53 5.69
CA ILE A 187 -17.04 31.02 5.89
C ILE A 187 -17.29 32.14 4.88
N SER A 188 -18.19 31.89 3.94
CA SER A 188 -18.61 32.87 2.95
C SER A 188 -19.59 33.86 3.57
N PRO A 189 -19.42 35.18 3.38
CA PRO A 189 -20.40 36.17 3.84
C PRO A 189 -21.71 36.09 3.03
N GLU A 190 -21.65 35.58 1.81
CA GLU A 190 -22.80 35.48 0.89
C GLU A 190 -23.31 34.03 0.76
N PRO A 191 -24.62 33.82 0.53
CA PRO A 191 -25.18 32.50 0.26
C PRO A 191 -24.49 31.81 -0.91
N ILE A 192 -24.09 30.55 -0.71
CA ILE A 192 -23.41 29.77 -1.73
C ILE A 192 -24.45 28.99 -2.55
N ARG A 193 -24.41 29.15 -3.87
CA ARG A 193 -25.26 28.38 -4.78
C ARG A 193 -24.77 26.93 -4.86
N LYS A 194 -25.70 25.97 -4.72
CA LYS A 194 -25.44 24.56 -5.04
C LYS A 194 -25.03 24.42 -6.51
N ARG A 195 -24.03 23.59 -6.80
CA ARG A 195 -23.49 23.36 -8.15
C ARG A 195 -23.46 21.88 -8.49
N ARG A 196 -23.43 21.57 -9.79
CA ARG A 196 -23.21 20.21 -10.28
C ARG A 196 -22.07 20.16 -11.29
N ILE A 197 -21.16 19.20 -11.13
CA ILE A 197 -20.04 18.96 -12.04
C ILE A 197 -20.22 17.63 -12.76
N CYS A 198 -19.98 17.61 -14.07
CA CYS A 198 -19.80 16.38 -14.82
C CYS A 198 -18.31 16.06 -14.94
N PHE A 199 -17.93 14.85 -14.55
CA PHE A 199 -16.53 14.42 -14.48
C PHE A 199 -16.29 13.24 -15.43
N LEU A 200 -15.37 13.40 -16.38
CA LEU A 200 -15.03 12.36 -17.37
C LEU A 200 -13.97 11.40 -16.83
N THR A 201 -14.17 10.09 -16.96
CA THR A 201 -13.20 9.07 -16.50
C THR A 201 -13.38 7.76 -17.28
N TRP A 202 -12.31 6.98 -17.45
CA TRP A 202 -12.40 5.64 -18.09
C TRP A 202 -12.91 4.54 -17.15
N SER A 203 -12.86 4.74 -15.84
CA SER A 203 -13.23 3.71 -14.86
C SER A 203 -14.25 4.20 -13.82
N ARG A 204 -15.06 3.24 -13.35
CA ARG A 204 -16.14 3.38 -12.34
C ARG A 204 -15.66 3.27 -10.89
N ILE A 205 -14.35 3.07 -10.66
CA ILE A 205 -13.82 2.47 -9.42
C ILE A 205 -13.96 3.38 -8.17
N ALA A 206 -14.16 2.72 -7.02
CA ALA A 206 -14.20 3.27 -5.66
C ALA A 206 -12.97 4.12 -5.23
N ALA A 207 -11.85 4.05 -5.95
CA ALA A 207 -10.62 4.81 -5.71
C ALA A 207 -10.82 6.34 -5.76
N LYS A 208 -12.00 6.81 -6.20
CA LYS A 208 -12.39 8.23 -6.21
C LYS A 208 -13.40 8.63 -5.13
N ARG A 209 -13.80 7.71 -4.23
CA ARG A 209 -14.78 8.00 -3.15
C ARG A 209 -14.37 9.19 -2.28
N ALA A 210 -13.08 9.30 -1.93
CA ALA A 210 -12.57 10.42 -1.13
C ALA A 210 -12.69 11.76 -1.88
N ALA A 211 -12.38 11.77 -3.17
CA ALA A 211 -12.55 12.92 -4.05
C ALA A 211 -14.03 13.34 -4.13
N TRP A 212 -14.95 12.40 -4.37
CA TRP A 212 -16.38 12.68 -4.41
C TRP A 212 -16.94 13.17 -3.06
N ALA A 213 -16.46 12.61 -1.96
CA ALA A 213 -16.80 13.10 -0.63
C ALA A 213 -16.34 14.55 -0.42
N ASN A 214 -15.18 14.92 -0.97
CA ASN A 214 -14.67 16.30 -0.93
C ASN A 214 -15.54 17.26 -1.76
N ALA A 215 -15.92 16.89 -2.99
CA ALA A 215 -16.89 17.67 -3.78
C ALA A 215 -18.23 17.84 -3.05
N LYS A 216 -18.74 16.76 -2.44
CA LYS A 216 -19.97 16.81 -1.65
C LYS A 216 -19.83 17.72 -0.42
N ALA A 217 -18.68 17.75 0.22
CA ALA A 217 -18.39 18.67 1.33
C ALA A 217 -18.38 20.15 0.87
N LEU A 218 -18.04 20.44 -0.38
CA LEU A 218 -18.26 21.74 -1.02
C LEU A 218 -19.73 22.00 -1.40
N GLY A 219 -20.64 21.04 -1.21
CA GLY A 219 -22.01 21.14 -1.73
C GLY A 219 -22.09 21.10 -3.25
N ILE A 220 -21.11 20.43 -3.89
CA ILE A 220 -21.05 20.21 -5.34
C ILE A 220 -21.45 18.76 -5.60
N GLU A 221 -22.49 18.60 -6.42
CA GLU A 221 -22.96 17.28 -6.86
C GLU A 221 -22.10 16.75 -8.01
N VAL A 222 -21.79 15.45 -7.98
CA VAL A 222 -20.90 14.81 -8.94
C VAL A 222 -21.68 13.86 -9.85
N VAL A 223 -21.65 14.16 -11.15
CA VAL A 223 -22.12 13.25 -12.21
C VAL A 223 -20.90 12.67 -12.91
N VAL A 224 -20.77 11.34 -12.89
CA VAL A 224 -19.65 10.67 -13.56
C VAL A 224 -20.04 10.24 -14.97
N MET A 225 -19.17 10.53 -15.92
CA MET A 225 -19.32 10.16 -17.33
C MET A 225 -18.20 9.19 -17.70
N SER A 226 -18.56 7.98 -18.13
CA SER A 226 -17.61 6.88 -18.38
C SER A 226 -18.16 5.86 -19.38
N SER A 227 -17.26 5.02 -19.90
CA SER A 227 -17.62 3.81 -20.61
C SER A 227 -18.06 2.70 -19.66
N GLY A 228 -18.95 1.83 -20.14
CA GLY A 228 -19.45 0.64 -19.42
C GLY A 228 -20.85 0.86 -18.85
N ALA A 229 -21.74 -0.07 -19.17
CA ALA A 229 -23.12 -0.04 -18.72
C ALA A 229 -23.23 -0.14 -17.19
N TRP A 230 -24.17 0.60 -16.62
CA TRP A 230 -24.58 0.40 -15.24
C TRP A 230 -25.40 -0.88 -15.17
N SER A 231 -24.84 -1.95 -14.62
CA SER A 231 -25.49 -3.25 -14.49
C SER A 231 -26.61 -3.21 -13.44
N GLU A 232 -27.55 -4.14 -13.53
CA GLU A 232 -28.56 -4.35 -12.46
C GLU A 232 -27.91 -4.81 -11.14
N ASP A 233 -26.73 -5.44 -11.21
CA ASP A 233 -25.93 -5.86 -10.05
C ASP A 233 -25.10 -4.72 -9.44
N ASP A 234 -24.95 -3.58 -10.14
CA ASP A 234 -24.21 -2.43 -9.63
C ASP A 234 -25.03 -1.71 -8.55
N LYS A 235 -24.38 -1.38 -7.42
CA LYS A 235 -24.98 -0.56 -6.38
C LYS A 235 -25.43 0.79 -6.94
N PRO A 236 -26.43 1.46 -6.37
CA PRO A 236 -26.86 2.77 -6.86
C PRO A 236 -25.74 3.84 -6.71
N PRO A 237 -25.69 4.88 -7.58
CA PRO A 237 -24.59 5.86 -7.61
C PRO A 237 -24.25 6.50 -6.26
N HIS A 238 -25.25 6.77 -5.43
CA HIS A 238 -25.06 7.39 -4.12
C HIS A 238 -24.24 6.54 -3.15
N GLU A 239 -24.24 5.19 -3.29
CA GLU A 239 -23.37 4.31 -2.50
C GLU A 239 -21.89 4.48 -2.84
N TYR A 240 -21.59 5.04 -4.02
CA TYR A 240 -20.26 5.43 -4.46
C TYR A 240 -19.96 6.93 -4.28
N MET A 241 -20.82 7.66 -3.56
CA MET A 241 -20.75 9.12 -3.38
C MET A 241 -20.98 9.93 -4.67
N MET A 242 -21.63 9.34 -5.68
CA MET A 242 -22.00 10.02 -6.93
C MET A 242 -23.49 10.40 -6.91
N ASP A 243 -23.83 11.54 -7.52
CA ASP A 243 -25.22 12.00 -7.69
C ASP A 243 -25.83 11.48 -8.99
N GLY A 244 -25.01 11.19 -10.00
CA GLY A 244 -25.45 10.63 -11.26
C GLY A 244 -24.36 9.91 -12.05
N TYR A 245 -24.79 9.16 -13.05
CA TYR A 245 -23.92 8.47 -14.00
C TYR A 245 -24.44 8.65 -15.42
N ILE A 246 -23.52 8.88 -16.36
CA ILE A 246 -23.78 8.97 -17.79
C ILE A 246 -22.90 7.92 -18.49
N GLU A 247 -23.54 6.90 -19.03
CA GLU A 247 -22.88 5.93 -19.91
C GLU A 247 -22.67 6.56 -21.29
N MET A 248 -21.45 6.48 -21.81
CA MET A 248 -21.17 6.89 -23.18
C MET A 248 -19.98 6.15 -23.79
N ASP A 249 -19.87 6.20 -25.12
CA ASP A 249 -18.67 5.83 -25.84
C ASP A 249 -17.55 6.87 -25.62
N MET A 250 -16.49 6.44 -24.94
CA MET A 250 -15.33 7.24 -24.55
C MET A 250 -14.19 7.25 -25.59
N THR A 251 -14.44 6.77 -26.82
CA THR A 251 -13.46 6.84 -27.92
C THR A 251 -13.07 8.30 -28.19
N THR A 252 -11.79 8.63 -28.19
CA THR A 252 -11.29 10.02 -28.32
C THR A 252 -11.07 10.41 -29.79
N ASP A 253 -12.13 10.35 -30.61
CA ASP A 253 -12.12 10.79 -32.01
C ASP A 253 -12.59 12.26 -32.18
N ASP A 254 -12.61 12.77 -33.42
CA ASP A 254 -13.06 14.13 -33.75
C ASP A 254 -14.51 14.43 -33.31
N GLY A 255 -15.33 13.40 -33.13
CA GLY A 255 -16.72 13.49 -32.69
C GLY A 255 -16.90 13.46 -31.16
N PHE A 256 -15.85 13.17 -30.41
CA PHE A 256 -15.94 12.91 -28.96
C PHE A 256 -16.51 14.08 -28.17
N TRP A 257 -16.07 15.31 -28.47
CA TRP A 257 -16.60 16.51 -27.81
C TRP A 257 -18.11 16.71 -28.05
N ARG A 258 -18.64 16.33 -29.22
CA ARG A 258 -20.09 16.40 -29.50
C ARG A 258 -20.84 15.38 -28.69
N ARG A 259 -20.33 14.15 -28.58
CA ARG A 259 -20.93 13.12 -27.73
C ARG A 259 -21.00 13.58 -26.27
N ILE A 260 -19.94 14.21 -25.76
CA ILE A 260 -19.93 14.80 -24.41
C ILE A 260 -21.01 15.87 -24.27
N ALA A 261 -21.07 16.82 -25.21
CA ALA A 261 -22.03 17.92 -25.17
C ALA A 261 -23.49 17.43 -25.28
N ASP A 262 -23.77 16.49 -26.18
CA ASP A 262 -25.10 15.92 -26.37
C ASP A 262 -25.54 15.11 -25.15
N ALA A 263 -24.62 14.35 -24.53
CA ALA A 263 -24.90 13.60 -23.32
C ALA A 263 -25.22 14.52 -22.13
N ILE A 264 -24.50 15.64 -21.98
CA ILE A 264 -24.80 16.65 -20.95
C ILE A 264 -26.14 17.35 -21.22
N LYS A 265 -26.45 17.70 -22.48
CA LYS A 265 -27.76 18.28 -22.85
C LYS A 265 -28.93 17.34 -22.59
N ALA A 266 -28.69 16.02 -22.71
CA ALA A 266 -29.69 14.99 -22.46
C ALA A 266 -29.87 14.66 -20.97
N TYR A 267 -28.89 15.02 -20.12
CA TYR A 267 -28.99 14.80 -18.67
C TYR A 267 -30.12 15.68 -18.10
N PRO A 268 -31.02 15.15 -17.24
CA PRO A 268 -32.27 15.82 -16.86
C PRO A 268 -32.07 17.08 -16.00
N ASP A 269 -30.85 17.30 -15.55
CA ASP A 269 -30.49 18.09 -14.39
C ASP A 269 -29.35 19.04 -14.81
N PRO A 270 -29.38 20.35 -14.48
CA PRO A 270 -28.34 21.27 -14.95
C PRO A 270 -26.94 20.86 -14.51
N ILE A 271 -25.98 20.92 -15.45
CA ILE A 271 -24.55 20.74 -15.22
C ILE A 271 -23.88 22.11 -15.30
N ASP A 272 -23.21 22.51 -14.22
CA ASP A 272 -22.58 23.84 -14.10
C ASP A 272 -21.10 23.85 -14.46
N GLY A 273 -20.48 22.67 -14.56
CA GLY A 273 -19.07 22.51 -14.88
C GLY A 273 -18.77 21.16 -15.50
N LEU A 274 -17.72 21.12 -16.31
CA LEU A 274 -17.23 19.92 -16.98
C LEU A 274 -15.74 19.76 -16.70
N TRP A 275 -15.31 18.58 -16.28
CA TRP A 275 -13.90 18.35 -15.97
C TRP A 275 -13.41 16.97 -16.41
N GLY A 276 -12.43 16.98 -17.31
CA GLY A 276 -11.67 15.80 -17.74
C GLY A 276 -10.18 16.06 -17.51
N PRO A 277 -9.65 15.84 -16.29
CA PRO A 277 -8.26 16.18 -15.92
C PRO A 277 -7.21 15.20 -16.47
N TRP A 278 -7.47 14.57 -17.63
CA TRP A 278 -6.52 13.71 -18.32
C TRP A 278 -6.30 14.27 -19.73
N ASP A 279 -5.05 14.25 -20.19
CA ASP A 279 -4.64 14.90 -21.44
C ASP A 279 -5.52 14.52 -22.66
N PRO A 280 -5.92 13.25 -22.87
CA PRO A 280 -6.81 12.89 -23.97
C PRO A 280 -8.21 13.52 -23.88
N PHE A 281 -8.64 13.92 -22.70
CA PHE A 281 -9.95 14.53 -22.46
C PHE A 281 -9.91 16.06 -22.41
N MET A 282 -8.76 16.70 -22.16
CA MET A 282 -8.69 18.15 -21.93
C MET A 282 -9.22 18.95 -23.12
N VAL A 283 -8.74 18.68 -24.34
CA VAL A 283 -9.18 19.41 -25.54
C VAL A 283 -10.65 19.12 -25.86
N PRO A 284 -11.13 17.86 -25.95
CA PRO A 284 -12.53 17.56 -26.19
C PRO A 284 -13.48 18.12 -25.12
N ALA A 285 -13.10 18.03 -23.83
CA ALA A 285 -13.90 18.57 -22.74
C ALA A 285 -13.97 20.11 -22.81
N ALA A 286 -12.88 20.79 -23.15
CA ALA A 286 -12.90 22.24 -23.37
C ALA A 286 -13.80 22.63 -24.56
N MET A 287 -13.75 21.88 -25.65
CA MET A 287 -14.64 22.11 -26.80
C MET A 287 -16.11 21.93 -26.43
N ALA A 288 -16.45 20.87 -25.69
CA ALA A 288 -17.80 20.61 -25.20
C ALA A 288 -18.26 21.68 -24.19
N ALA A 289 -17.41 22.04 -23.23
CA ALA A 289 -17.70 23.07 -22.23
C ALA A 289 -18.01 24.42 -22.88
N ARG A 290 -17.23 24.81 -23.91
CA ARG A 290 -17.47 26.02 -24.69
C ARG A 290 -18.81 25.99 -25.43
N ASP A 291 -19.18 24.85 -26.03
CA ASP A 291 -20.48 24.68 -26.71
C ASP A 291 -21.66 24.75 -25.72
N LEU A 292 -21.45 24.24 -24.50
CA LEU A 292 -22.44 24.23 -23.42
C LEU A 292 -22.54 25.58 -22.67
N GLY A 293 -21.59 26.50 -22.87
CA GLY A 293 -21.54 27.79 -22.17
C GLY A 293 -21.13 27.68 -20.70
N VAL A 294 -20.51 26.57 -20.28
CA VAL A 294 -19.89 26.45 -18.95
C VAL A 294 -18.42 26.88 -19.01
N PHE A 295 -17.83 27.18 -17.85
CA PHE A 295 -16.47 27.70 -17.81
C PHE A 295 -15.44 26.70 -18.36
N THR A 296 -14.54 27.19 -19.21
CA THR A 296 -13.34 26.50 -19.66
C THR A 296 -12.34 27.52 -20.22
N PRO A 297 -11.02 27.31 -20.08
CA PRO A 297 -10.04 27.99 -20.93
C PRO A 297 -10.27 27.68 -22.42
N GLU A 298 -9.71 28.49 -23.31
CA GLU A 298 -9.86 28.25 -24.74
C GLU A 298 -9.28 26.87 -25.14
N PRO A 299 -9.99 26.06 -25.95
CA PRO A 299 -9.51 24.74 -26.37
C PRO A 299 -8.12 24.76 -27.02
N GLU A 300 -7.76 25.88 -27.66
CA GLU A 300 -6.44 26.06 -28.27
C GLU A 300 -5.32 26.02 -27.23
N ALA A 301 -5.53 26.60 -26.03
CA ALA A 301 -4.53 26.60 -24.96
C ALA A 301 -4.22 25.16 -24.49
N PHE A 302 -5.26 24.33 -24.33
CA PHE A 302 -5.09 22.91 -24.04
C PHE A 302 -4.38 22.16 -25.17
N SER A 303 -4.67 22.51 -26.42
CA SER A 303 -4.01 21.88 -27.58
C SER A 303 -2.52 22.19 -27.66
N ILE A 304 -2.09 23.33 -27.12
CA ILE A 304 -0.67 23.69 -26.99
C ILE A 304 -0.06 22.92 -25.82
N SER A 305 -0.70 22.93 -24.66
CA SER A 305 -0.14 22.35 -23.42
C SER A 305 -0.01 20.83 -23.46
N THR A 306 -0.97 20.11 -24.07
CA THR A 306 -0.92 18.64 -24.20
C THR A 306 -0.06 18.15 -25.37
N ASN A 307 0.55 19.07 -26.12
CA ASN A 307 1.45 18.75 -27.22
C ASN A 307 2.82 19.39 -27.00
N LYS A 308 3.79 18.57 -26.62
CA LYS A 308 5.16 18.97 -26.28
C LYS A 308 5.84 19.75 -27.41
N TYR A 309 5.57 19.38 -28.66
CA TYR A 309 6.10 20.12 -29.82
C TYR A 309 5.44 21.50 -29.97
N ARG A 310 4.11 21.61 -29.85
CA ARG A 310 3.42 22.92 -29.91
C ARG A 310 3.83 23.83 -28.75
N THR A 311 3.98 23.28 -27.54
CA THR A 311 4.55 24.00 -26.40
C THR A 311 5.92 24.57 -26.76
N ARG A 312 6.81 23.75 -27.32
CA ARG A 312 8.14 24.20 -27.73
C ARG A 312 8.10 25.24 -28.86
N GLN A 313 7.27 25.06 -29.88
CA GLN A 313 7.06 26.03 -30.96
C GLN A 313 6.55 27.38 -30.45
N MET A 314 5.69 27.39 -29.44
CA MET A 314 5.22 28.63 -28.82
C MET A 314 6.36 29.35 -28.09
N LEU A 315 7.25 28.61 -27.42
CA LEU A 315 8.37 29.17 -26.66
C LEU A 315 9.52 29.63 -27.57
N ASP A 316 9.89 28.83 -28.56
CA ASP A 316 10.94 29.09 -29.55
C ASP A 316 10.40 28.90 -30.99
N PRO A 317 9.75 29.94 -31.57
CA PRO A 317 9.15 29.86 -32.91
C PRO A 317 10.13 29.64 -34.05
N ASP A 318 11.42 29.88 -33.82
CA ASP A 318 12.49 29.73 -34.83
C ASP A 318 12.95 28.27 -34.97
N GLU A 319 12.49 27.36 -34.11
CA GLU A 319 12.87 25.94 -34.06
C GLU A 319 14.39 25.75 -34.08
N LYS A 320 15.10 26.40 -33.15
CA LYS A 320 16.57 26.49 -33.19
C LYS A 320 17.21 25.13 -32.94
N ASP A 321 16.79 24.47 -31.87
CA ASP A 321 17.46 23.27 -31.36
C ASP A 321 16.54 22.06 -31.17
N PHE A 322 15.29 22.11 -31.66
CA PHE A 322 14.34 21.00 -31.60
C PHE A 322 13.68 20.73 -32.95
N PHE A 323 13.16 19.52 -33.14
CA PHE A 323 12.45 19.09 -34.36
C PHE A 323 11.61 17.84 -34.09
N THR A 324 10.72 17.48 -35.02
CA THR A 324 9.97 16.22 -34.96
C THR A 324 10.31 15.27 -36.10
N VAL A 325 10.13 13.96 -35.88
CA VAL A 325 10.15 12.93 -36.92
C VAL A 325 9.01 11.93 -36.70
N GLN A 326 8.58 11.27 -37.76
CA GLN A 326 7.61 10.16 -37.75
C GLN A 326 8.23 8.82 -38.15
N SER A 327 9.51 8.81 -38.56
CA SER A 327 10.20 7.58 -38.96
C SER A 327 11.71 7.71 -38.84
N LEU A 328 12.40 6.56 -38.76
CA LEU A 328 13.87 6.51 -38.84
C LEU A 328 14.40 7.10 -40.15
N LYS A 329 13.66 6.99 -41.26
CA LYS A 329 14.06 7.59 -42.54
C LYS A 329 14.10 9.12 -42.49
N GLU A 330 13.12 9.73 -41.83
CA GLU A 330 13.12 11.18 -41.60
C GLU A 330 14.26 11.60 -40.68
N LEU A 331 14.53 10.82 -39.63
CA LEU A 331 15.69 11.05 -38.75
C LEU A 331 17.02 11.03 -39.55
N GLU A 332 17.24 10.03 -40.41
CA GLU A 332 18.44 9.99 -41.25
C GLU A 332 18.57 11.23 -42.15
N SER A 333 17.45 11.66 -42.75
CA SER A 333 17.42 12.86 -43.59
C SER A 333 17.78 14.11 -42.78
N ARG A 334 17.31 14.20 -41.53
CA ARG A 334 17.63 15.30 -40.60
C ARG A 334 19.09 15.28 -40.15
N LEU A 335 19.67 14.10 -39.87
CA LEU A 335 21.07 13.93 -39.48
C LEU A 335 22.05 14.25 -40.62
N GLN A 336 21.63 14.08 -41.87
CA GLN A 336 22.42 14.42 -43.07
C GLN A 336 22.25 15.89 -43.52
N SER A 337 21.29 16.61 -42.94
CA SER A 337 21.02 18.01 -43.29
C SER A 337 22.14 18.95 -42.80
N THR A 338 22.14 20.19 -43.30
CA THR A 338 23.12 21.21 -42.87
C THR A 338 22.89 21.72 -41.44
N LYS A 339 21.73 21.45 -40.84
CA LYS A 339 21.46 21.78 -39.44
C LYS A 339 22.07 20.69 -38.56
N SER A 340 23.10 20.98 -37.78
CA SER A 340 23.65 20.02 -36.83
C SER A 340 22.64 19.67 -35.73
N VAL A 341 22.79 18.49 -35.13
CA VAL A 341 22.10 18.12 -33.88
C VAL A 341 23.11 18.27 -32.75
N ASN A 342 22.79 19.11 -31.77
CA ASN A 342 23.64 19.39 -30.62
C ASN A 342 23.32 18.37 -29.52
N PHE A 343 24.20 17.39 -29.32
CA PHE A 343 24.06 16.39 -28.27
C PHE A 343 24.55 16.92 -26.90
N PRO A 344 23.98 16.44 -25.78
CA PRO A 344 22.93 15.42 -25.67
C PRO A 344 21.51 15.94 -25.98
N VAL A 345 20.63 15.04 -26.43
CA VAL A 345 19.22 15.32 -26.72
C VAL A 345 18.30 14.35 -25.98
N VAL A 346 17.03 14.75 -25.81
CA VAL A 346 15.93 13.91 -25.38
C VAL A 346 15.00 13.67 -26.56
N CYS A 347 14.59 12.42 -26.75
CA CYS A 347 13.53 12.01 -27.68
C CYS A 347 12.30 11.58 -26.89
N LYS A 348 11.13 12.12 -27.24
CA LYS A 348 9.86 11.78 -26.59
C LYS A 348 8.68 11.88 -27.55
N PRO A 349 7.59 11.10 -27.36
CA PRO A 349 6.34 11.30 -28.08
C PRO A 349 5.84 12.75 -27.92
N VAL A 350 5.22 13.32 -28.96
CA VAL A 350 4.69 14.68 -28.87
C VAL A 350 3.49 14.81 -27.93
N ALA A 351 2.74 13.72 -27.75
CA ALA A 351 1.66 13.57 -26.79
C ALA A 351 1.91 12.29 -25.99
N GLY A 352 1.54 12.25 -24.70
CA GLY A 352 1.78 11.08 -23.85
C GLY A 352 1.87 11.45 -22.38
N LEU A 353 1.91 10.43 -21.52
CA LEU A 353 1.84 10.54 -20.06
C LEU A 353 2.96 9.69 -19.41
N SER A 354 3.22 9.94 -18.11
CA SER A 354 4.05 9.08 -17.25
C SER A 354 5.48 8.82 -17.77
N SER A 355 6.05 9.77 -18.50
CA SER A 355 7.36 9.67 -19.16
C SER A 355 7.54 8.45 -20.07
N TRP A 356 6.45 7.89 -20.62
CA TRP A 356 6.53 6.75 -21.54
C TRP A 356 7.17 7.14 -22.87
N GLY A 357 8.12 6.31 -23.31
CA GLY A 357 8.84 6.53 -24.56
C GLY A 357 9.80 7.72 -24.52
N VAL A 358 10.17 8.23 -23.34
CA VAL A 358 11.14 9.32 -23.19
C VAL A 358 12.55 8.74 -23.01
N TYR A 359 13.48 9.10 -23.89
CA TYR A 359 14.85 8.58 -23.87
C TYR A 359 15.88 9.68 -24.13
N ARG A 360 17.02 9.60 -23.44
CA ARG A 360 18.18 10.48 -23.67
C ARG A 360 19.14 9.82 -24.65
N ALA A 361 19.73 10.62 -25.53
CA ALA A 361 20.77 10.21 -26.46
C ALA A 361 21.94 11.18 -26.42
N ASN A 362 23.15 10.66 -26.19
CA ASN A 362 24.39 11.44 -26.17
C ASN A 362 25.08 11.47 -27.56
N ASN A 363 24.59 10.70 -28.52
CA ASN A 363 25.14 10.63 -29.88
C ASN A 363 24.11 10.08 -30.90
N ALA A 364 24.46 10.13 -32.18
CA ALA A 364 23.57 9.74 -33.26
C ALA A 364 23.14 8.25 -33.26
N PRO A 365 24.01 7.25 -32.96
CA PRO A 365 23.57 5.87 -32.76
C PRO A 365 22.50 5.72 -31.66
N GLN A 366 22.72 6.34 -30.50
CA GLN A 366 21.73 6.31 -29.41
C GLN A 366 20.43 7.02 -29.78
N LEU A 367 20.49 8.09 -30.58
CA LEU A 367 19.30 8.78 -31.05
C LEU A 367 18.44 7.91 -31.98
N ARG A 368 19.05 7.07 -32.80
CA ARG A 368 18.31 6.11 -33.65
C ARG A 368 17.53 5.10 -32.79
N ASP A 369 18.20 4.52 -31.79
CA ASP A 369 17.57 3.59 -30.85
C ASP A 369 16.44 4.27 -30.04
N ALA A 370 16.67 5.49 -29.56
CA ALA A 370 15.66 6.29 -28.88
C ALA A 370 14.42 6.54 -29.77
N VAL A 371 14.62 6.99 -31.01
CA VAL A 371 13.52 7.25 -31.96
C VAL A 371 12.76 5.97 -32.30
N GLU A 372 13.46 4.85 -32.53
CA GLU A 372 12.80 3.56 -32.80
C GLU A 372 11.88 3.15 -31.64
N LYS A 373 12.36 3.25 -30.40
CA LYS A 373 11.58 2.91 -29.20
C LYS A 373 10.42 3.88 -28.95
N SER A 374 10.66 5.19 -29.07
CA SER A 374 9.59 6.20 -28.90
C SER A 374 8.50 6.06 -29.95
N LEU A 375 8.84 5.69 -31.20
CA LEU A 375 7.86 5.45 -32.26
C LEU A 375 6.97 4.23 -31.99
N ILE A 376 7.48 3.19 -31.31
CA ILE A 376 6.64 2.04 -30.89
C ILE A 376 5.55 2.50 -29.93
N VAL A 377 5.92 3.30 -28.90
CA VAL A 377 4.96 3.85 -27.94
C VAL A 377 3.95 4.78 -28.63
N SER A 378 4.42 5.55 -29.62
CA SER A 378 3.58 6.51 -30.35
C SER A 378 2.50 5.87 -31.22
N GLN A 379 2.58 4.56 -31.53
CA GLN A 379 1.54 3.85 -32.30
C GLN A 379 0.19 3.78 -31.59
N GLU A 380 0.19 3.85 -30.26
CA GLU A 380 -1.02 3.85 -29.43
C GLU A 380 -1.52 5.27 -29.13
N LEU A 381 -0.90 6.31 -29.69
CA LEU A 381 -1.18 7.71 -29.41
C LEU A 381 -1.82 8.42 -30.62
N PRO A 382 -2.62 9.47 -30.40
CA PRO A 382 -3.27 10.21 -31.50
C PRO A 382 -2.30 10.87 -32.48
N ASP A 383 -1.08 11.18 -32.04
CA ASP A 383 -0.03 11.77 -32.88
C ASP A 383 1.21 10.87 -32.86
N LEU A 384 1.55 10.33 -34.03
CA LEU A 384 2.65 9.38 -34.21
C LEU A 384 4.04 10.05 -34.14
N ARG A 385 4.11 11.39 -34.10
CA ARG A 385 5.38 12.11 -34.07
C ARG A 385 6.09 11.93 -32.75
N VAL A 386 7.42 11.91 -32.84
CA VAL A 386 8.31 12.09 -31.71
C VAL A 386 9.06 13.42 -31.88
N VAL A 387 9.22 14.15 -30.78
CA VAL A 387 10.03 15.37 -30.70
C VAL A 387 11.42 15.03 -30.18
N ILE A 388 12.43 15.65 -30.79
CA ILE A 388 13.81 15.63 -30.37
C ILE A 388 14.15 17.06 -29.94
N GLU A 389 14.62 17.22 -28.72
CA GLU A 389 14.98 18.51 -28.14
C GLU A 389 16.25 18.39 -27.26
N PRO A 390 16.92 19.49 -26.89
CA PRO A 390 18.12 19.43 -26.07
C PRO A 390 17.85 18.79 -24.72
N TYR A 391 18.77 17.95 -24.26
CA TYR A 391 18.79 17.54 -22.86
C TYR A 391 19.34 18.70 -22.03
N ILE A 392 18.58 19.12 -21.02
CA ILE A 392 18.95 20.22 -20.14
C ILE A 392 19.49 19.67 -18.84
N ASP A 393 20.73 20.06 -18.55
CA ASP A 393 21.40 19.72 -17.31
C ASP A 393 21.10 20.77 -16.23
N GLY A 394 20.88 20.30 -15.01
CA GLY A 394 20.48 21.12 -13.86
C GLY A 394 19.30 20.53 -13.09
N PRO A 395 19.03 21.04 -11.87
CA PRO A 395 17.90 20.59 -11.07
C PRO A 395 16.56 20.66 -11.80
N GLU A 396 15.80 19.57 -11.74
CA GLU A 396 14.40 19.52 -12.17
C GLU A 396 13.47 19.83 -11.00
N VAL A 397 12.36 20.49 -11.31
CA VAL A 397 11.34 20.86 -10.34
C VAL A 397 9.96 20.82 -10.96
N ASP A 398 8.97 20.58 -10.10
CA ASP A 398 7.59 20.94 -10.41
C ASP A 398 7.31 22.37 -9.96
N CYS A 399 6.57 23.10 -10.78
CA CYS A 399 5.97 24.39 -10.48
C CYS A 399 4.45 24.25 -10.53
N ASN A 400 3.82 24.19 -9.36
CA ASN A 400 2.37 24.09 -9.25
C ASN A 400 1.77 25.50 -9.11
N ILE A 401 0.75 25.81 -9.90
CA ILE A 401 0.21 27.16 -10.06
C ILE A 401 -1.31 27.14 -9.91
N VAL A 402 -1.84 28.11 -9.16
CA VAL A 402 -3.26 28.47 -9.14
C VAL A 402 -3.40 29.84 -9.77
N LEU A 403 -4.00 29.90 -10.96
CA LEU A 403 -4.14 31.13 -11.74
C LEU A 403 -5.61 31.57 -11.76
N PHE A 404 -5.86 32.87 -11.58
CA PHE A 404 -7.18 33.46 -11.69
C PHE A 404 -7.13 34.80 -12.42
N ARG A 405 -7.82 34.91 -13.56
CA ARG A 405 -7.90 36.14 -14.38
C ARG A 405 -6.53 36.75 -14.69
N GLY A 406 -5.56 35.88 -14.97
CA GLY A 406 -4.18 36.23 -15.26
C GLY A 406 -3.33 36.46 -14.01
N GLN A 407 -3.87 36.51 -12.80
CA GLN A 407 -3.09 36.63 -11.56
C GLN A 407 -2.75 35.25 -10.99
N ALA A 408 -1.50 35.03 -10.60
CA ALA A 408 -1.14 33.84 -9.82
C ALA A 408 -1.59 34.06 -8.37
N LEU A 409 -2.59 33.30 -7.92
CA LEU A 409 -3.08 33.32 -6.54
C LEU A 409 -2.16 32.53 -5.62
N TYR A 410 -1.60 31.43 -6.11
CA TYR A 410 -0.66 30.59 -5.40
C TYR A 410 0.32 29.92 -6.35
N THR A 411 1.56 29.77 -5.91
CA THR A 411 2.62 29.03 -6.60
C THR A 411 3.48 28.28 -5.60
N GLU A 412 3.96 27.10 -5.96
CA GLU A 412 4.97 26.37 -5.21
C GLU A 412 5.98 25.70 -6.13
N ILE A 413 7.21 25.57 -5.65
CA ILE A 413 8.27 24.78 -6.26
C ILE A 413 8.47 23.51 -5.43
N VAL A 414 8.47 22.37 -6.11
CA VAL A 414 8.71 21.04 -5.56
C VAL A 414 9.99 20.51 -6.18
N ASP A 415 10.88 19.96 -5.35
CA ASP A 415 12.09 19.32 -5.88
C ASP A 415 11.71 18.01 -6.58
N ASP A 416 12.13 17.83 -7.83
CA ASP A 416 11.96 16.59 -8.60
C ASP A 416 13.32 15.94 -8.86
N PHE A 417 13.48 14.72 -8.35
CA PHE A 417 14.79 14.12 -8.15
C PHE A 417 15.27 13.38 -9.40
N PRO A 418 16.59 13.41 -9.68
CA PRO A 418 17.17 12.80 -10.86
C PRO A 418 16.72 11.36 -11.07
N CYS A 419 16.27 11.06 -12.28
CA CYS A 419 15.86 9.73 -12.68
C CYS A 419 17.07 8.88 -13.12
N SER A 420 16.81 7.61 -13.47
CA SER A 420 17.88 6.72 -13.94
C SER A 420 18.59 7.21 -15.21
N ALA A 421 17.91 7.98 -16.06
CA ALA A 421 18.47 8.54 -17.29
C ALA A 421 19.33 9.80 -17.03
N ASP A 422 19.07 10.52 -15.95
CA ASP A 422 19.88 11.67 -15.53
C ASP A 422 21.23 11.22 -14.96
N LEU A 423 21.18 10.22 -14.08
CA LEU A 423 22.34 9.71 -13.35
C LEU A 423 23.31 8.88 -14.19
N ALA A 424 22.86 8.38 -15.35
CA ALA A 424 23.66 7.48 -16.16
C ALA A 424 24.63 8.21 -17.09
N GLU A 425 25.89 7.78 -17.08
CA GLU A 425 26.87 8.18 -18.10
C GLU A 425 26.47 7.67 -19.50
N ASP A 426 25.99 6.43 -19.57
CA ASP A 426 25.37 5.84 -20.76
C ASP A 426 23.84 5.75 -20.57
N PRO A 427 23.05 6.60 -21.26
CA PRO A 427 21.60 6.63 -21.11
C PRO A 427 20.89 5.48 -21.84
N THR A 428 21.61 4.60 -22.53
CA THR A 428 21.02 3.50 -23.30
C THR A 428 20.16 2.60 -22.41
N GLY A 429 18.86 2.54 -22.69
CA GLY A 429 17.90 1.74 -21.92
C GLY A 429 17.56 2.30 -20.53
N LYS A 430 17.96 3.53 -20.22
CA LYS A 430 17.59 4.24 -18.99
C LYS A 430 16.33 5.07 -19.21
N LEU A 431 15.57 5.28 -18.12
CA LEU A 431 14.22 5.84 -18.17
C LEU A 431 14.10 7.12 -17.34
N PHE A 432 13.18 7.99 -17.78
CA PHE A 432 12.72 9.20 -17.10
C PHE A 432 11.56 8.95 -16.12
N THR A 433 11.53 7.78 -15.50
CA THR A 433 10.52 7.46 -14.49
C THR A 433 10.78 8.28 -13.23
N GLU A 434 9.75 8.97 -12.73
CA GLU A 434 9.81 9.71 -11.48
C GLU A 434 10.32 8.84 -10.34
N SER A 435 11.30 9.37 -9.62
CA SER A 435 11.91 8.66 -8.50
C SER A 435 11.30 9.12 -7.18
N GLN A 436 11.40 10.42 -6.90
CA GLN A 436 11.12 11.03 -5.61
C GLN A 436 10.74 12.49 -5.81
N ALA A 437 10.03 13.06 -4.84
CA ALA A 437 9.75 14.50 -4.80
C ALA A 437 9.81 15.02 -3.36
N ALA A 438 10.21 16.28 -3.15
CA ALA A 438 10.29 16.86 -1.81
C ALA A 438 9.64 18.24 -1.73
N VAL A 439 8.84 18.44 -0.68
CA VAL A 439 8.18 19.72 -0.37
C VAL A 439 8.58 20.16 1.06
N PRO A 440 9.01 21.41 1.26
CA PRO A 440 9.27 22.44 0.25
C PRO A 440 10.59 22.21 -0.51
N SER A 441 10.73 22.86 -1.66
CA SER A 441 11.99 22.90 -2.40
C SER A 441 13.15 23.47 -1.58
N ARG A 442 14.35 22.90 -1.78
CA ARG A 442 15.61 23.38 -1.20
C ARG A 442 16.32 24.42 -2.07
N LEU A 443 15.79 24.73 -3.27
CA LEU A 443 16.35 25.79 -4.12
C LEU A 443 16.29 27.17 -3.42
N PRO A 444 17.25 28.08 -3.70
CA PRO A 444 17.19 29.45 -3.22
C PRO A 444 15.94 30.20 -3.69
N GLU A 445 15.44 31.13 -2.87
CA GLU A 445 14.21 31.88 -3.17
C GLU A 445 14.29 32.68 -4.48
N ASN A 446 15.46 33.20 -4.85
CA ASN A 446 15.66 33.87 -6.14
C ASN A 446 15.50 32.93 -7.33
N GLU A 447 15.95 31.68 -7.22
CA GLU A 447 15.79 30.66 -8.25
C GLU A 447 14.34 30.20 -8.34
N GLN A 448 13.69 29.95 -7.19
CA GLN A 448 12.26 29.62 -7.15
C GLN A 448 11.39 30.73 -7.79
N ARG A 449 11.72 32.00 -7.56
CA ARG A 449 11.05 33.14 -8.19
C ARG A 449 11.27 33.16 -9.71
N ALA A 450 12.51 32.98 -10.18
CA ALA A 450 12.81 32.96 -11.60
C ALA A 450 12.03 31.85 -12.33
N ILE A 451 11.95 30.66 -11.73
CA ILE A 451 11.15 29.53 -12.24
C ILE A 451 9.67 29.93 -12.29
N THR A 452 9.14 30.44 -11.18
CA THR A 452 7.73 30.84 -11.10
C THR A 452 7.38 31.89 -12.17
N ASP A 453 8.20 32.93 -12.31
CA ASP A 453 7.94 34.02 -13.25
C ASP A 453 7.95 33.54 -14.72
N GLU A 454 8.94 32.72 -15.10
CA GLU A 454 9.05 32.18 -16.45
C GLU A 454 7.91 31.21 -16.77
N VAL A 455 7.61 30.28 -15.86
CA VAL A 455 6.55 29.28 -16.05
C VAL A 455 5.17 29.95 -16.09
N VAL A 456 4.87 30.89 -15.20
CA VAL A 456 3.60 31.64 -15.22
C VAL A 456 3.48 32.46 -16.50
N SER A 457 4.58 33.07 -16.98
CA SER A 457 4.61 33.78 -18.26
C SER A 457 4.29 32.84 -19.43
N ALA A 458 4.88 31.65 -19.47
CA ALA A 458 4.60 30.64 -20.49
C ALA A 458 3.14 30.15 -20.45
N VAL A 459 2.60 29.84 -19.27
CA VAL A 459 1.19 29.44 -19.08
C VAL A 459 0.24 30.52 -19.60
N ARG A 460 0.50 31.80 -19.31
CA ARG A 460 -0.28 32.92 -19.85
C ARG A 460 -0.14 33.04 -21.36
N LYS A 461 1.07 32.86 -21.91
CA LYS A 461 1.34 32.91 -23.35
C LYS A 461 0.59 31.83 -24.13
N MET A 462 0.36 30.66 -23.53
CA MET A 462 -0.48 29.60 -24.10
C MET A 462 -1.96 30.00 -24.23
N GLY A 463 -2.40 31.03 -23.48
CA GLY A 463 -3.79 31.50 -23.45
C GLY A 463 -4.54 31.16 -22.16
N PHE A 464 -3.86 30.61 -21.15
CA PHE A 464 -4.50 30.35 -19.86
C PHE A 464 -4.57 31.62 -19.00
N GLY A 465 -5.79 32.03 -18.65
CA GLY A 465 -6.05 33.09 -17.67
C GLY A 465 -6.49 32.57 -16.31
N THR A 466 -7.10 31.39 -16.24
CA THR A 466 -7.63 30.81 -15.02
C THR A 466 -7.47 29.29 -15.05
N GLY A 467 -7.03 28.67 -13.96
CA GLY A 467 -6.84 27.22 -13.89
C GLY A 467 -5.87 26.78 -12.81
N VAL A 468 -5.79 25.47 -12.62
CA VAL A 468 -4.74 24.82 -11.81
C VAL A 468 -3.77 24.14 -12.77
N PHE A 469 -2.48 24.35 -12.56
CA PHE A 469 -1.43 23.85 -13.44
C PHE A 469 -0.34 23.17 -12.64
N HIS A 470 0.21 22.10 -13.21
CA HIS A 470 1.38 21.40 -12.74
C HIS A 470 2.38 21.43 -13.89
N CYS A 471 3.46 22.17 -13.73
CA CYS A 471 4.42 22.40 -14.80
C CYS A 471 5.78 21.84 -14.39
N GLU A 472 6.46 21.19 -15.31
CA GLU A 472 7.79 20.63 -15.07
C GLU A 472 8.83 21.55 -15.71
N ALA A 473 9.90 21.87 -15.00
CA ALA A 473 10.95 22.75 -15.50
C ALA A 473 12.32 22.35 -14.95
N ARG A 474 13.36 22.66 -15.73
CA ARG A 474 14.75 22.60 -15.27
C ARG A 474 15.37 23.97 -15.17
N ILE A 475 16.19 24.16 -14.15
CA ILE A 475 16.95 25.37 -13.95
C ILE A 475 18.40 25.18 -14.40
N CYS A 476 18.82 25.96 -15.40
CA CYS A 476 20.17 25.90 -15.94
C CYS A 476 21.12 26.74 -15.09
N ASN A 477 22.36 26.28 -14.88
CA ASN A 477 23.37 26.99 -14.09
C ASN A 477 22.90 27.36 -12.67
N SER A 478 22.08 26.50 -12.04
CA SER A 478 21.67 26.66 -10.65
C SER A 478 22.89 26.74 -9.72
N SER A 479 22.73 27.44 -8.60
CA SER A 479 23.67 27.42 -7.48
C SER A 479 23.57 26.14 -6.65
N MET A 480 22.64 25.25 -6.98
CA MET A 480 22.42 23.96 -6.34
C MET A 480 22.57 22.82 -7.35
N GLU A 481 22.98 21.65 -6.88
CA GLU A 481 23.02 20.42 -7.67
C GLU A 481 22.60 19.21 -6.81
N TYR A 482 21.97 18.22 -7.45
CA TYR A 482 21.64 16.97 -6.76
C TYR A 482 22.91 16.16 -6.52
N THR A 483 23.24 15.94 -5.25
CA THR A 483 24.47 15.28 -4.82
C THR A 483 24.17 14.10 -3.90
N PHE A 484 24.89 13.00 -4.08
CA PHE A 484 24.95 11.91 -3.11
C PHE A 484 25.94 12.28 -2.03
N THR A 485 25.45 12.71 -0.86
CA THR A 485 26.31 12.96 0.29
C THR A 485 26.95 11.66 0.78
N LYS A 486 28.05 11.75 1.51
CA LYS A 486 28.81 10.56 1.92
C LYS A 486 27.93 9.61 2.76
N GLY A 487 27.71 8.40 2.24
CA GLY A 487 26.87 7.38 2.88
C GLY A 487 25.39 7.48 2.52
N ALA A 488 25.00 8.41 1.65
CA ALA A 488 23.64 8.51 1.15
C ALA A 488 23.36 7.54 0.00
N THR A 489 22.15 6.97 0.00
CA THR A 489 21.63 6.05 -1.03
C THR A 489 20.74 6.76 -2.05
N ILE A 490 20.31 7.98 -1.74
CA ILE A 490 19.54 8.88 -2.60
C ILE A 490 20.21 10.26 -2.63
N PRO A 491 20.08 11.06 -3.71
CA PRO A 491 20.63 12.40 -3.76
C PRO A 491 19.75 13.41 -3.01
N ASP A 492 20.31 14.56 -2.61
CA ASP A 492 19.57 15.77 -2.23
C ASP A 492 20.23 17.00 -2.87
N LEU A 493 19.52 18.13 -2.96
CA LEU A 493 20.06 19.39 -3.44
C LEU A 493 21.11 19.94 -2.47
N GLU A 494 22.33 20.13 -2.96
CA GLU A 494 23.43 20.72 -2.22
C GLU A 494 24.02 21.94 -2.95
N PRO A 495 24.56 22.94 -2.23
CA PRO A 495 25.19 24.09 -2.86
C PRO A 495 26.41 23.70 -3.68
N VAL A 496 26.49 24.21 -4.91
CA VAL A 496 27.67 24.03 -5.77
C VAL A 496 28.84 24.83 -5.19
N ALA A 497 29.98 24.17 -4.94
CA ALA A 497 31.12 24.79 -4.25
C ALA A 497 31.71 26.03 -4.96
N LYS A 498 31.57 26.10 -6.29
CA LYS A 498 31.92 27.25 -7.14
C LYS A 498 30.80 27.45 -8.16
N PRO A 499 29.72 28.17 -7.81
CA PRO A 499 28.64 28.39 -8.76
C PRO A 499 29.20 29.11 -9.99
N LYS A 500 28.75 28.72 -11.18
CA LYS A 500 29.01 29.51 -12.38
C LYS A 500 28.34 30.86 -12.16
N ILE A 501 29.12 31.91 -11.93
CA ILE A 501 28.59 33.27 -11.82
C ILE A 501 28.08 33.64 -13.22
N SER A 502 26.79 33.43 -13.43
CA SER A 502 26.04 33.85 -14.61
C SER A 502 24.96 34.81 -14.13
N GLU A 503 24.84 35.98 -14.78
CA GLU A 503 23.71 36.89 -14.51
C GLU A 503 22.38 36.27 -14.98
N ASP A 504 22.43 35.28 -15.88
CA ASP A 504 21.28 34.54 -16.39
C ASP A 504 21.26 33.09 -15.84
N THR A 505 20.18 32.74 -15.14
CA THR A 505 19.84 31.38 -14.73
C THR A 505 18.62 30.92 -15.55
N PRO A 506 18.80 30.53 -16.83
CA PRO A 506 17.66 30.30 -17.70
C PRO A 506 16.83 29.11 -17.23
N VAL A 507 15.52 29.28 -17.26
CA VAL A 507 14.54 28.25 -16.91
C VAL A 507 14.09 27.60 -18.20
N TYR A 508 14.18 26.28 -18.25
CA TYR A 508 13.70 25.49 -19.38
C TYR A 508 12.43 24.76 -18.99
N LEU A 509 11.30 25.22 -19.52
CA LEU A 509 10.02 24.55 -19.36
C LEU A 509 10.00 23.24 -20.14
N HIS A 510 9.72 22.12 -19.47
CA HIS A 510 9.58 20.80 -20.08
C HIS A 510 8.16 20.54 -20.54
N GLU A 511 7.20 20.79 -19.66
CA GLU A 511 5.79 20.47 -19.86
C GLU A 511 4.88 21.36 -19.02
N VAL A 512 3.67 21.62 -19.54
CA VAL A 512 2.58 22.27 -18.80
C VAL A 512 1.41 21.30 -18.76
N ASN A 513 1.21 20.67 -17.61
CA ASN A 513 0.00 19.90 -17.36
C ASN A 513 -1.09 20.84 -16.84
N ALA A 514 -2.11 21.12 -17.64
CA ALA A 514 -3.24 22.00 -17.29
C ALA A 514 -4.26 21.32 -16.34
N ARG A 515 -3.73 20.77 -15.24
CA ARG A 515 -4.42 20.01 -14.20
C ARG A 515 -3.63 20.09 -12.89
N MET A 516 -4.20 19.54 -11.83
CA MET A 516 -3.51 19.32 -10.56
C MET A 516 -2.36 18.30 -10.70
N PRO A 517 -1.37 18.36 -9.78
CA PRO A 517 -0.34 17.32 -9.65
C PRO A 517 -0.97 15.95 -9.36
N GLY A 518 -0.19 14.89 -9.53
CA GLY A 518 -0.61 13.54 -9.16
C GLY A 518 -1.13 13.46 -7.70
N PRO A 519 -2.00 12.52 -7.33
CA PRO A 519 -2.64 12.48 -6.01
C PRO A 519 -1.66 12.47 -4.83
N MET A 520 -0.50 11.84 -4.99
CA MET A 520 0.54 11.75 -3.97
C MET A 520 1.36 13.05 -3.87
N SER A 521 1.73 13.65 -5.01
CA SER A 521 2.35 14.99 -5.02
C SER A 521 1.40 16.05 -4.43
N SER A 522 0.11 16.02 -4.81
CA SER A 522 -0.94 16.87 -4.20
C SER A 522 -1.07 16.66 -2.69
N ALA A 523 -0.87 15.44 -2.18
CA ALA A 523 -0.89 15.17 -0.75
C ALA A 523 0.27 15.86 -0.01
N SER A 524 1.46 15.86 -0.59
CA SER A 524 2.61 16.61 -0.06
C SER A 524 2.30 18.09 0.08
N SER A 525 1.66 18.72 -0.91
CA SER A 525 1.27 20.14 -0.85
C SER A 525 0.16 20.41 0.17
N ILE A 526 -0.80 19.50 0.34
CA ILE A 526 -1.80 19.59 1.42
C ILE A 526 -1.12 19.61 2.79
N ILE A 527 -0.19 18.67 3.03
CA ILE A 527 0.49 18.52 4.32
C ILE A 527 1.44 19.69 4.59
N ALA A 528 2.29 20.04 3.62
CA ALA A 528 3.31 21.08 3.80
C ALA A 528 2.75 22.50 3.75
N ARG A 529 1.75 22.75 2.88
CA ARG A 529 1.30 24.10 2.52
C ARG A 529 -0.20 24.35 2.72
N GLY A 530 -1.00 23.31 2.94
CA GLY A 530 -2.45 23.45 3.12
C GLY A 530 -3.23 23.64 1.82
N MET A 531 -2.63 23.29 0.68
CA MET A 531 -3.17 23.54 -0.65
C MET A 531 -3.76 22.27 -1.25
N ASP A 532 -5.09 22.23 -1.41
CA ASP A 532 -5.80 21.14 -2.09
C ASP A 532 -6.08 21.53 -3.55
N PHE A 533 -5.15 21.16 -4.44
CA PHE A 533 -5.25 21.45 -5.87
C PHE A 533 -6.42 20.72 -6.56
N TRP A 534 -6.85 19.57 -6.04
CA TRP A 534 -8.00 18.86 -6.59
C TRP A 534 -9.28 19.63 -6.33
N MET A 535 -9.49 20.09 -5.10
CA MET A 535 -10.63 20.91 -4.69
C MET A 535 -10.65 22.23 -5.47
N LEU A 536 -9.51 22.88 -5.65
CA LEU A 536 -9.38 24.08 -6.49
C LEU A 536 -9.73 23.80 -7.96
N GLY A 537 -9.34 22.64 -8.50
CA GLY A 537 -9.75 22.19 -9.84
C GLY A 537 -11.27 22.07 -9.98
N VAL A 538 -11.95 21.49 -8.99
CA VAL A 538 -13.42 21.39 -8.97
C VAL A 538 -14.07 22.78 -8.93
N LEU A 539 -13.64 23.65 -8.02
CA LEU A 539 -14.18 25.01 -7.87
C LEU A 539 -14.00 25.83 -9.16
N CYS A 540 -12.84 25.67 -9.81
CA CYS A 540 -12.56 26.28 -11.10
C CYS A 540 -13.52 25.78 -12.19
N ALA A 541 -13.69 24.46 -12.32
CA ALA A 541 -14.54 23.86 -13.36
C ALA A 541 -16.01 24.28 -13.28
N VAL A 542 -16.55 24.49 -12.07
CA VAL A 542 -17.95 24.96 -11.87
C VAL A 542 -18.08 26.49 -11.82
N GLY A 543 -16.97 27.21 -11.97
CA GLY A 543 -16.92 28.67 -11.95
C GLY A 543 -17.29 29.30 -10.61
N ASP A 544 -16.93 28.67 -9.49
CA ASP A 544 -17.14 29.19 -8.14
C ASP A 544 -15.96 30.03 -7.68
N TRP A 545 -15.89 31.26 -8.22
CA TRP A 545 -14.71 32.12 -8.09
C TRP A 545 -14.45 32.61 -6.67
N SER A 546 -15.50 32.96 -5.92
CA SER A 546 -15.34 33.42 -4.54
C SER A 546 -14.69 32.35 -3.67
N ARG A 547 -15.09 31.08 -3.82
CA ARG A 547 -14.44 29.98 -3.10
C ARG A 547 -13.10 29.61 -3.73
N TYR A 548 -12.95 29.67 -5.05
CA TYR A 548 -11.65 29.44 -5.69
C TYR A 548 -10.57 30.37 -5.12
N GLU A 549 -10.85 31.67 -4.98
CA GLU A 549 -9.94 32.62 -4.34
C GLU A 549 -9.75 32.33 -2.85
N ALA A 550 -10.85 32.11 -2.11
CA ALA A 550 -10.80 31.88 -0.66
C ALA A 550 -9.97 30.65 -0.25
N PHE A 551 -10.01 29.59 -1.07
CA PHE A 551 -9.30 28.35 -0.80
C PHE A 551 -7.91 28.30 -1.44
N SER A 552 -7.48 29.36 -2.14
CA SER A 552 -6.12 29.49 -2.70
C SER A 552 -5.11 30.02 -1.68
N VAL A 553 -5.43 30.00 -0.39
CA VAL A 553 -4.62 30.58 0.70
C VAL A 553 -3.81 29.48 1.40
N PRO A 554 -2.46 29.52 1.33
CA PRO A 554 -1.62 28.53 2.01
C PRO A 554 -1.66 28.71 3.54
N PHE A 555 -0.95 27.86 4.27
CA PHE A 555 -0.68 28.09 5.68
C PHE A 555 0.06 29.42 5.89
N LEU A 556 -0.25 30.10 7.00
CA LEU A 556 0.57 31.23 7.46
C LEU A 556 1.95 30.73 7.91
N HIS A 557 2.87 31.65 8.24
CA HIS A 557 4.21 31.31 8.72
C HIS A 557 4.94 30.32 7.79
N PRO A 558 5.19 30.67 6.51
CA PRO A 558 5.84 29.77 5.55
C PRO A 558 7.25 29.32 5.98
N GLU A 559 7.88 30.03 6.91
CA GLU A 559 9.13 29.65 7.57
C GLU A 559 8.99 28.42 8.48
N VAL A 560 7.77 28.10 8.92
CA VAL A 560 7.44 26.86 9.62
C VAL A 560 6.69 25.97 8.65
N THR A 561 7.30 24.85 8.28
CA THR A 561 6.71 23.91 7.32
C THR A 561 6.86 22.50 7.79
N ASP A 562 5.83 21.72 7.52
CA ASP A 562 5.97 20.28 7.51
C ASP A 562 6.82 19.89 6.30
N HIS A 563 7.68 18.91 6.48
CA HIS A 563 8.52 18.39 5.41
C HIS A 563 7.95 17.06 4.95
N THR A 564 7.74 16.97 3.64
CA THR A 564 7.28 15.75 3.00
C THR A 564 8.28 15.26 1.99
N TRP A 565 8.41 13.93 1.90
CA TRP A 565 9.23 13.26 0.92
C TRP A 565 8.41 12.16 0.27
N LEU A 566 8.16 12.30 -1.02
CA LEU A 566 7.53 11.28 -1.85
C LEU A 566 8.62 10.32 -2.33
N ILE A 567 8.41 9.02 -2.16
CA ILE A 567 9.27 7.98 -2.73
C ILE A 567 8.44 6.94 -3.48
N ASN A 568 9.03 6.41 -4.55
CA ASN A 568 8.52 5.26 -5.28
C ASN A 568 9.40 4.03 -4.99
N CYS A 569 8.79 2.94 -4.52
CA CYS A 569 9.44 1.63 -4.38
C CYS A 569 8.85 0.68 -5.42
N ILE A 570 9.70 0.08 -6.26
CA ILE A 570 9.27 -0.78 -7.38
C ILE A 570 9.79 -2.19 -7.12
N VAL A 571 8.87 -3.14 -6.99
CA VAL A 571 9.17 -4.54 -6.69
C VAL A 571 8.67 -5.44 -7.82
N PRO A 572 9.54 -6.26 -8.44
CA PRO A 572 9.08 -7.25 -9.42
C PRO A 572 8.16 -8.30 -8.79
N VAL A 573 7.05 -8.60 -9.46
CA VAL A 573 6.03 -9.55 -9.02
C VAL A 573 5.60 -10.48 -10.15
N ASN A 574 5.07 -11.64 -9.79
CA ASN A 574 4.56 -12.61 -10.74
C ASN A 574 3.05 -12.45 -10.92
N LEU A 575 2.58 -12.40 -12.17
CA LEU A 575 1.17 -12.19 -12.51
C LEU A 575 0.23 -13.21 -11.84
N GLU A 576 0.59 -14.50 -11.87
CA GLU A 576 -0.26 -15.56 -11.29
C GLU A 576 -0.42 -15.45 -9.77
N ARG A 577 0.52 -14.78 -9.09
CA ARG A 577 0.43 -14.53 -7.65
C ARG A 577 -0.42 -13.31 -7.30
N ILE A 578 -0.43 -12.28 -8.15
CA ILE A 578 -1.17 -11.04 -7.90
C ILE A 578 -2.58 -11.09 -8.48
N LYS A 579 -2.82 -11.86 -9.55
CA LYS A 579 -4.13 -11.99 -10.21
C LYS A 579 -5.27 -12.35 -9.24
N PRO A 580 -5.10 -13.23 -8.22
CA PRO A 580 -6.15 -13.47 -7.24
C PRO A 580 -6.57 -12.25 -6.41
N LEU A 581 -5.75 -11.19 -6.36
CA LEU A 581 -6.09 -9.92 -5.69
C LEU A 581 -7.06 -9.06 -6.54
N PHE A 582 -7.25 -9.41 -7.80
CA PHE A 582 -8.09 -8.69 -8.76
C PHE A 582 -9.11 -9.62 -9.42
N PRO A 583 -10.02 -10.23 -8.64
CA PRO A 583 -10.93 -11.28 -9.13
C PRO A 583 -11.84 -10.82 -10.28
N ASP A 584 -12.14 -9.52 -10.34
CA ASP A 584 -13.07 -8.93 -11.32
C ASP A 584 -12.37 -8.35 -12.55
N HIS A 585 -11.03 -8.45 -12.65
CA HIS A 585 -10.26 -7.88 -13.76
C HIS A 585 -9.56 -8.98 -14.57
N PRO A 586 -9.79 -9.06 -15.90
CA PRO A 586 -9.04 -9.95 -16.76
C PRO A 586 -7.58 -9.48 -16.88
N ALA A 587 -6.66 -10.41 -17.18
CA ALA A 587 -5.22 -10.20 -17.08
C ALA A 587 -4.68 -9.04 -17.97
N ASP A 588 -5.32 -8.84 -19.12
CA ASP A 588 -5.05 -7.77 -20.08
C ASP A 588 -5.51 -6.38 -19.60
N GLN A 589 -6.34 -6.31 -18.55
CA GLN A 589 -6.86 -5.07 -17.95
C GLN A 589 -6.24 -4.74 -16.59
N LEU A 590 -5.22 -5.50 -16.16
CA LEU A 590 -4.57 -5.34 -14.86
C LEU A 590 -3.56 -4.19 -14.81
N ALA A 591 -3.12 -3.64 -15.95
CA ALA A 591 -2.16 -2.54 -15.96
C ALA A 591 -2.74 -1.29 -15.27
N HIS A 592 -1.95 -0.64 -14.42
CA HIS A 592 -2.33 0.51 -13.57
C HIS A 592 -3.43 0.19 -12.54
N GLN A 593 -3.77 -1.08 -12.27
CA GLN A 593 -4.79 -1.36 -11.25
C GLN A 593 -4.25 -1.17 -9.85
N ALA A 594 -5.04 -0.46 -9.03
CA ALA A 594 -4.73 -0.21 -7.63
C ALA A 594 -4.94 -1.48 -6.79
N VAL A 595 -3.94 -1.85 -5.99
CA VAL A 595 -4.08 -2.96 -5.03
C VAL A 595 -4.92 -2.47 -3.84
N ASP A 596 -5.84 -3.31 -3.36
CA ASP A 596 -6.61 -3.00 -2.15
C ASP A 596 -5.64 -2.73 -0.98
N SER A 597 -5.88 -1.61 -0.30
CA SER A 597 -5.15 -1.19 0.91
C SER A 597 -5.03 -2.28 1.98
N SER A 598 -5.99 -3.22 2.08
CA SER A 598 -5.92 -4.36 3.01
C SER A 598 -4.77 -5.32 2.71
N TYR A 599 -4.26 -5.31 1.48
CA TYR A 599 -3.09 -6.08 1.04
C TYR A 599 -1.82 -5.22 0.98
N SER A 600 -1.85 -3.98 1.47
CA SER A 600 -0.67 -3.12 1.50
C SER A 600 0.41 -3.68 2.45
N PRO A 601 1.67 -3.81 1.99
CA PRO A 601 2.78 -4.23 2.83
C PRO A 601 3.04 -3.29 4.02
N ILE A 602 2.56 -2.04 3.95
CA ILE A 602 2.65 -1.06 5.05
C ILE A 602 1.98 -1.58 6.32
N LEU A 603 0.89 -2.35 6.20
CA LEU A 603 0.18 -2.90 7.36
C LEU A 603 1.03 -3.88 8.16
N GLU A 604 1.85 -4.69 7.47
CA GLU A 604 2.76 -5.64 8.12
C GLU A 604 4.03 -4.93 8.61
N LEU A 605 4.55 -3.97 7.83
CA LEU A 605 5.64 -3.12 8.27
C LEU A 605 5.28 -2.31 9.50
N ALA A 606 4.02 -1.91 9.70
CA ALA A 606 3.60 -1.18 10.90
C ALA A 606 3.71 -2.02 12.17
N LYS A 607 3.65 -3.35 12.07
CA LYS A 607 3.83 -4.26 13.23
C LYS A 607 5.30 -4.42 13.62
N THR A 608 6.21 -4.36 12.63
CA THR A 608 7.64 -4.64 12.82
C THR A 608 8.50 -3.36 12.91
N HIS A 609 8.09 -2.30 12.22
CA HIS A 609 8.79 -1.02 12.10
C HIS A 609 7.86 0.18 12.35
N PRO A 610 7.13 0.23 13.48
CA PRO A 610 6.18 1.32 13.78
C PRO A 610 6.84 2.70 13.83
N HIS A 611 8.14 2.76 14.09
CA HIS A 611 8.91 4.00 14.10
C HIS A 611 9.10 4.62 12.70
N LEU A 612 9.02 3.82 11.63
CA LEU A 612 9.04 4.30 10.24
C LEU A 612 7.61 4.55 9.74
N THR A 613 6.71 3.58 9.92
CA THR A 613 5.36 3.67 9.34
C THR A 613 4.50 4.76 9.97
N LYS A 614 4.78 5.20 11.20
CA LYS A 614 4.12 6.38 11.80
C LYS A 614 4.36 7.68 11.00
N HIS A 615 5.37 7.70 10.12
CA HIS A 615 5.68 8.83 9.25
C HIS A 615 5.09 8.68 7.84
N VAL A 616 4.46 7.55 7.51
CA VAL A 616 3.78 7.37 6.23
C VAL A 616 2.41 8.05 6.33
N ALA A 617 2.29 9.24 5.76
CA ALA A 617 1.04 10.00 5.75
C ALA A 617 0.05 9.41 4.74
N ARG A 618 0.53 9.09 3.54
CA ARG A 618 -0.26 8.44 2.48
C ARG A 618 0.57 7.41 1.75
N HIS A 619 -0.10 6.38 1.25
CA HIS A 619 0.52 5.39 0.37
C HIS A 619 -0.49 4.89 -0.66
N HIS A 620 0.01 4.54 -1.85
CA HIS A 620 -0.78 3.94 -2.91
C HIS A 620 0.03 2.86 -3.58
N VAL A 621 -0.62 1.73 -3.85
CA VAL A 621 -0.01 0.60 -4.53
C VAL A 621 -0.77 0.35 -5.82
N TYR A 622 -0.04 0.16 -6.90
CA TYR A 622 -0.58 -0.29 -8.17
C TYR A 622 0.37 -1.26 -8.85
N ILE A 623 -0.16 -1.97 -9.86
CA ILE A 623 0.60 -2.97 -10.62
C ILE A 623 0.74 -2.56 -12.09
N GLU A 624 1.88 -2.92 -12.68
CA GLU A 624 2.26 -2.58 -14.06
C GLU A 624 2.89 -3.76 -14.78
N PRO A 625 2.66 -3.94 -16.10
CA PRO A 625 3.54 -4.75 -16.91
C PRO A 625 4.95 -4.14 -16.92
N ALA A 626 5.98 -4.96 -16.69
CA ALA A 626 7.36 -4.51 -16.63
C ALA A 626 7.83 -3.91 -17.97
N THR A 627 7.23 -4.31 -19.09
CA THR A 627 7.51 -3.76 -20.43
C THR A 627 7.31 -2.25 -20.52
N ARG A 628 6.38 -1.67 -19.73
CA ARG A 628 6.18 -0.21 -19.68
C ARG A 628 7.39 0.52 -19.10
N LEU A 629 8.19 -0.17 -18.30
CA LEU A 629 9.45 0.30 -17.72
C LEU A 629 10.65 -0.43 -18.32
N GLY A 630 10.58 -0.80 -19.60
CA GLY A 630 11.70 -1.42 -20.33
C GLY A 630 12.07 -2.84 -19.90
N GLY A 631 11.22 -3.48 -19.09
CA GLY A 631 11.33 -4.89 -18.70
C GLY A 631 10.85 -5.86 -19.78
N LYS A 632 10.86 -7.16 -19.47
CA LYS A 632 10.48 -8.22 -20.43
C LYS A 632 8.97 -8.39 -20.49
N GLU A 633 8.47 -8.84 -21.63
CA GLU A 633 7.08 -9.23 -21.82
C GLU A 633 6.70 -10.37 -20.87
N GLY A 634 5.55 -10.23 -20.18
CA GLY A 634 5.06 -11.17 -19.18
C GLY A 634 5.52 -10.91 -17.74
N ASP A 635 6.55 -10.09 -17.52
CA ASP A 635 6.95 -9.66 -16.17
C ASP A 635 6.03 -8.54 -15.66
N TRP A 636 5.80 -8.50 -14.35
CA TRP A 636 4.96 -7.48 -13.70
C TRP A 636 5.72 -6.79 -12.56
N LEU A 637 5.33 -5.55 -12.28
CA LEU A 637 5.88 -4.69 -11.26
C LEU A 637 4.78 -4.30 -10.30
N TRP A 638 5.12 -4.29 -9.02
CA TRP A 638 4.34 -3.75 -7.93
C TRP A 638 4.99 -2.43 -7.56
N THR A 639 4.29 -1.34 -7.80
CA THR A 639 4.80 0.00 -7.55
C THR A 639 4.07 0.58 -6.36
N MET A 640 4.82 0.88 -5.31
CA MET A 640 4.36 1.60 -4.13
C MET A 640 4.83 3.04 -4.24
N CYS A 641 3.88 3.97 -4.30
CA CYS A 641 4.14 5.39 -4.11
C CYS A 641 3.74 5.78 -2.69
N MET A 642 4.59 6.47 -1.95
CA MET A 642 4.29 6.90 -0.58
C MET A 642 4.75 8.32 -0.30
N VAL A 643 4.01 9.01 0.55
CA VAL A 643 4.38 10.32 1.11
C VAL A 643 4.79 10.12 2.55
N LEU A 644 6.07 10.30 2.80
CA LEU A 644 6.65 10.40 4.14
C LEU A 644 6.49 11.83 4.64
N TYR A 645 6.19 11.98 5.93
CA TYR A 645 5.98 13.27 6.56
C TYR A 645 6.74 13.38 7.89
N THR A 646 7.31 14.55 8.12
CA THR A 646 7.82 14.94 9.44
C THR A 646 7.73 16.45 9.69
N PRO A 647 7.38 16.87 10.91
CA PRO A 647 7.42 18.29 11.31
C PRO A 647 8.82 18.74 11.77
N HIS A 648 9.86 17.89 11.67
CA HIS A 648 11.16 18.15 12.30
C HIS A 648 12.12 18.94 11.43
N SER A 649 12.51 18.38 10.28
CA SER A 649 13.43 19.01 9.32
C SER A 649 13.42 18.24 8.00
N ARG A 650 13.88 18.89 6.91
CA ARG A 650 14.14 18.21 5.64
C ARG A 650 15.14 17.07 5.81
N GLU A 651 16.19 17.27 6.62
CA GLU A 651 17.20 16.25 6.92
C GLU A 651 16.56 15.00 7.55
N HIS A 652 15.60 15.17 8.45
CA HIS A 652 14.87 14.02 9.00
C HIS A 652 13.98 13.34 7.94
N ALA A 653 13.35 14.11 7.04
CA ALA A 653 12.57 13.55 5.93
C ALA A 653 13.46 12.74 4.97
N PHE A 654 14.64 13.26 4.63
CA PHE A 654 15.67 12.59 3.84
C PHE A 654 16.12 11.27 4.49
N GLN A 655 16.41 11.27 5.79
CA GLN A 655 16.78 10.05 6.52
C GLN A 655 15.68 8.99 6.53
N LEU A 656 14.40 9.40 6.61
CA LEU A 656 13.27 8.47 6.48
C LEU A 656 13.20 7.91 5.06
N ALA A 657 13.33 8.75 4.04
CA ALA A 657 13.31 8.38 2.63
C ALA A 657 14.46 7.44 2.25
N GLN A 658 15.62 7.53 2.90
CA GLN A 658 16.71 6.57 2.73
C GLN A 658 16.42 5.20 3.35
N LYS A 659 15.91 5.18 4.59
CA LYS A 659 15.72 3.93 5.35
C LYS A 659 14.53 3.12 4.87
N PHE A 660 13.49 3.79 4.38
CA PHE A 660 12.24 3.11 4.05
C PHE A 660 12.38 2.12 2.89
N PRO A 661 13.00 2.47 1.74
CA PRO A 661 13.28 1.52 0.67
C PRO A 661 14.11 0.34 1.16
N GLU A 662 15.13 0.56 1.99
CA GLU A 662 15.94 -0.55 2.54
C GLU A 662 15.06 -1.56 3.28
N VAL A 663 14.12 -1.11 4.12
CA VAL A 663 13.21 -2.01 4.86
C VAL A 663 12.12 -2.60 3.96
N TYR A 664 11.59 -1.82 3.03
CA TYR A 664 10.51 -2.23 2.12
C TYR A 664 11.01 -3.23 1.07
N GLU A 665 12.22 -3.02 0.58
CA GLU A 665 12.86 -3.76 -0.50
C GLU A 665 13.91 -4.77 -0.02
N ALA A 666 14.15 -4.93 1.30
CA ALA A 666 15.07 -5.90 1.93
C ALA A 666 14.73 -7.37 1.61
N PHE A 667 14.88 -7.72 0.35
CA PHE A 667 14.77 -9.01 -0.28
C PHE A 667 16.07 -9.24 -1.06
N THR A 668 17.17 -9.56 -0.37
CA THR A 668 18.42 -9.92 -1.05
C THR A 668 18.42 -11.41 -1.38
N PRO A 669 18.35 -11.82 -2.66
CA PRO A 669 18.57 -13.21 -3.04
C PRO A 669 20.00 -13.62 -2.69
N ALA A 670 20.18 -14.84 -2.20
CA ALA A 670 21.46 -15.38 -1.80
C ALA A 670 21.69 -16.79 -2.37
N VAL A 671 22.96 -17.12 -2.60
CA VAL A 671 23.42 -18.49 -2.88
C VAL A 671 24.40 -18.89 -1.78
N LEU A 672 24.20 -20.05 -1.18
CA LEU A 672 25.06 -20.57 -0.13
C LEU A 672 26.04 -21.59 -0.72
N GLU A 673 27.26 -21.64 -0.18
CA GLU A 673 28.28 -22.62 -0.53
C GLU A 673 29.05 -23.07 0.72
N TRP A 674 29.36 -24.36 0.82
CA TRP A 674 30.10 -24.95 1.94
C TRP A 674 30.88 -26.18 1.49
N GLU A 675 31.81 -26.64 2.32
CA GLU A 675 32.53 -27.91 2.11
C GLU A 675 31.88 -29.03 2.93
N TRP A 676 31.56 -30.16 2.30
CA TRP A 676 31.02 -31.34 2.96
C TRP A 676 31.68 -32.62 2.44
N GLU A 677 32.24 -33.43 3.34
CA GLU A 677 32.91 -34.70 3.00
C GLU A 677 33.97 -34.60 1.87
N GLY A 678 34.68 -33.47 1.82
CA GLY A 678 35.74 -33.21 0.82
C GLY A 678 35.23 -32.74 -0.54
N ALA A 679 33.96 -32.34 -0.65
CA ALA A 679 33.39 -31.73 -1.85
C ALA A 679 32.67 -30.40 -1.55
N THR A 680 32.83 -29.44 -2.45
CA THR A 680 32.07 -28.18 -2.43
C THR A 680 30.60 -28.43 -2.75
N ARG A 681 29.71 -27.95 -1.88
CA ARG A 681 28.26 -28.01 -2.00
C ARG A 681 27.71 -26.59 -2.16
N SER A 682 26.58 -26.47 -2.85
CA SER A 682 25.90 -25.18 -3.01
C SER A 682 24.39 -25.30 -2.94
N LEU A 683 23.74 -24.24 -2.44
CA LEU A 683 22.30 -24.13 -2.33
C LEU A 683 21.85 -22.78 -2.90
N ALA A 684 21.31 -22.82 -4.12
CA ALA A 684 20.81 -21.64 -4.85
C ALA A 684 19.30 -21.71 -5.16
N THR A 685 18.71 -22.88 -4.98
CA THR A 685 17.34 -23.17 -5.40
C THR A 685 16.60 -23.80 -4.22
N PRO A 686 15.74 -23.04 -3.53
CA PRO A 686 14.96 -23.56 -2.43
C PRO A 686 13.68 -24.24 -2.92
N ASP A 687 12.75 -24.52 -2.01
CA ASP A 687 11.47 -25.10 -2.34
C ASP A 687 10.31 -24.26 -1.76
N PRO A 688 9.50 -23.56 -2.59
CA PRO A 688 9.52 -23.54 -4.06
C PRO A 688 10.67 -22.69 -4.66
N ASP A 689 11.09 -22.99 -5.89
CA ASP A 689 12.26 -22.37 -6.55
C ASP A 689 12.06 -20.95 -7.08
N ASN A 690 10.81 -20.54 -7.21
CA ASN A 690 10.39 -19.19 -7.55
C ASN A 690 10.43 -18.22 -6.35
N VAL A 691 10.77 -18.69 -5.15
CA VAL A 691 11.08 -17.83 -4.00
C VAL A 691 12.59 -17.93 -3.78
N PRO A 692 13.36 -16.84 -3.75
CA PRO A 692 14.80 -16.94 -3.54
C PRO A 692 15.13 -17.31 -2.08
N ILE A 693 16.30 -17.92 -1.87
CA ILE A 693 16.94 -17.93 -0.56
C ILE A 693 17.32 -16.50 -0.24
N ARG A 694 17.10 -16.05 1.00
CA ARG A 694 17.36 -14.67 1.40
C ARG A 694 18.52 -14.58 2.37
N PHE A 695 19.27 -13.50 2.30
CA PHE A 695 20.30 -13.16 3.28
C PHE A 695 20.12 -11.73 3.79
N THR A 696 20.17 -11.58 5.10
CA THR A 696 20.04 -10.30 5.80
C THR A 696 21.28 -10.04 6.63
N ILE A 697 21.82 -8.84 6.49
CA ILE A 697 22.92 -8.31 7.29
C ILE A 697 22.51 -6.94 7.83
N HIS A 698 22.40 -6.83 9.16
CA HIS A 698 22.19 -5.54 9.83
C HIS A 698 23.43 -5.24 10.65
N ALA A 699 23.98 -4.03 10.53
CA ALA A 699 25.13 -3.60 11.31
C ALA A 699 24.91 -2.18 11.85
N ASP A 700 25.18 -1.99 13.15
CA ASP A 700 25.18 -0.68 13.82
C ASP A 700 26.58 -0.45 14.40
N SER A 701 27.16 0.70 14.06
CA SER A 701 28.50 1.13 14.45
C SER A 701 28.51 2.37 15.35
N THR A 702 27.37 2.71 15.97
CA THR A 702 27.26 3.85 16.88
C THR A 702 27.87 3.56 18.27
N HIS A 703 28.68 4.51 18.78
CA HIS A 703 29.18 4.55 20.17
C HIS A 703 29.89 3.28 20.71
N ASP A 704 31.13 3.03 20.26
CA ASP A 704 32.06 1.96 20.73
C ASP A 704 31.53 0.51 20.66
N LYS A 705 30.28 0.28 20.27
CA LYS A 705 29.66 -1.04 20.11
C LYS A 705 29.40 -1.32 18.64
N HIS A 706 29.91 -2.46 18.16
CA HIS A 706 29.69 -2.91 16.80
C HIS A 706 28.72 -4.09 16.82
N ARG A 707 27.44 -3.77 16.72
CA ARG A 707 26.38 -4.76 16.75
C ARG A 707 26.08 -5.24 15.35
N VAL A 708 26.02 -6.55 15.16
CA VAL A 708 25.74 -7.14 13.85
C VAL A 708 24.72 -8.27 13.98
N HIS A 709 23.88 -8.45 12.96
CA HIS A 709 22.95 -9.56 12.80
C HIS A 709 23.11 -10.17 11.43
N PHE A 710 23.19 -11.50 11.37
CA PHE A 710 23.32 -12.27 10.14
C PHE A 710 22.26 -13.38 10.11
N GLU A 711 21.41 -13.37 9.10
CA GLU A 711 20.32 -14.33 8.99
C GLU A 711 20.09 -14.76 7.54
N ILE A 712 19.96 -16.07 7.34
CA ILE A 712 19.65 -16.68 6.05
C ILE A 712 18.26 -17.30 6.16
N ILE A 713 17.40 -17.04 5.18
CA ILE A 713 16.04 -17.58 5.14
C ILE A 713 15.92 -18.50 3.94
N VAL A 714 15.67 -19.79 4.19
CA VAL A 714 15.56 -20.83 3.18
C VAL A 714 14.12 -21.34 3.11
N PRO A 715 13.38 -21.05 2.03
CA PRO A 715 12.04 -21.59 1.81
C PRO A 715 12.03 -23.13 1.79
N VAL A 716 11.14 -23.75 2.56
CA VAL A 716 10.93 -25.20 2.65
C VAL A 716 9.46 -25.50 2.94
N LYS A 717 8.92 -26.57 2.35
CA LYS A 717 7.60 -27.11 2.73
C LYS A 717 7.73 -28.24 3.75
N PHE A 718 7.24 -28.01 4.96
CA PHE A 718 7.22 -29.01 6.03
C PHE A 718 6.02 -29.96 5.86
N LYS A 719 6.21 -31.24 6.24
CA LYS A 719 5.19 -32.29 6.13
C LYS A 719 3.89 -31.94 6.86
N ASP A 720 3.98 -31.32 8.04
CA ASP A 720 2.80 -30.99 8.86
C ASP A 720 2.03 -29.74 8.39
N LYS A 721 2.64 -28.91 7.53
CA LYS A 721 2.09 -27.64 7.01
C LYS A 721 2.63 -27.40 5.58
N PRO A 722 1.95 -27.90 4.53
CA PRO A 722 2.44 -27.83 3.15
C PRO A 722 2.32 -26.43 2.49
N SER A 723 1.66 -25.47 3.15
CA SER A 723 1.71 -24.04 2.79
C SER A 723 3.10 -23.49 3.10
N SER A 724 3.73 -22.81 2.13
CA SER A 724 5.14 -22.35 2.18
C SER A 724 5.58 -21.87 3.57
N ALA A 725 6.59 -22.53 4.14
CA ALA A 725 7.27 -22.13 5.36
C ALA A 725 8.77 -21.90 5.06
N ALA A 726 9.57 -21.58 6.08
CA ALA A 726 11.01 -21.37 5.89
C ALA A 726 11.81 -21.86 7.10
N VAL A 727 13.03 -22.29 6.83
CA VAL A 727 14.08 -22.51 7.84
C VAL A 727 14.94 -21.26 7.90
N PHE A 728 15.23 -20.80 9.12
CA PHE A 728 16.09 -19.66 9.38
C PHE A 728 17.44 -20.17 9.89
N LEU A 729 18.53 -19.79 9.24
CA LEU A 729 19.88 -20.05 9.72
C LEU A 729 20.46 -18.75 10.27
N ARG A 730 20.78 -18.73 11.56
CA ARG A 730 21.29 -17.54 12.25
C ARG A 730 22.76 -17.71 12.59
N ILE A 731 23.60 -16.87 12.02
CA ILE A 731 25.04 -16.83 12.33
C ILE A 731 25.23 -15.88 13.51
N SER A 732 25.63 -16.43 14.65
CA SER A 732 25.93 -15.61 15.84
C SER A 732 27.21 -14.81 15.61
N PRO A 733 27.22 -13.48 15.79
CA PRO A 733 28.45 -12.68 15.69
C PRO A 733 29.54 -13.12 16.66
N LEU A 734 29.14 -13.66 17.81
CA LEU A 734 30.06 -14.20 18.82
C LEU A 734 30.80 -15.45 18.36
N PHE A 735 30.28 -16.15 17.34
CA PHE A 735 30.91 -17.36 16.82
C PHE A 735 31.84 -17.07 15.66
N ILE A 736 31.80 -15.89 15.06
CA ILE A 736 32.64 -15.54 13.91
C ILE A 736 34.09 -15.39 14.34
N THR A 737 34.95 -16.30 13.90
CA THR A 737 36.40 -16.23 14.11
C THR A 737 37.10 -15.49 12.97
N CYS A 738 36.52 -15.55 11.76
CA CYS A 738 37.02 -14.87 10.58
C CYS A 738 35.84 -14.48 9.69
N PHE A 739 35.84 -13.24 9.21
CA PHE A 739 34.94 -12.76 8.18
C PHE A 739 35.76 -12.11 7.07
N ARG A 740 35.69 -12.66 5.87
CA ARG A 740 36.34 -12.11 4.68
C ARG A 740 35.29 -11.84 3.62
N PHE A 741 35.61 -10.98 2.68
CA PHE A 741 34.73 -10.75 1.56
C PHE A 741 35.53 -10.46 0.30
N SER A 742 34.92 -10.71 -0.84
CA SER A 742 35.45 -10.40 -2.17
C SER A 742 34.31 -9.87 -3.03
N THR A 743 34.52 -8.72 -3.68
CA THR A 743 33.54 -8.06 -4.56
C THR A 743 33.94 -8.22 -6.03
N ASN A 744 33.05 -7.86 -6.95
CA ASN A 744 33.27 -7.97 -8.40
C ASN A 744 33.68 -9.39 -8.86
N ILE A 745 33.12 -10.42 -8.22
CA ILE A 745 33.38 -11.79 -8.64
C ILE A 745 32.53 -12.07 -9.87
N ASN A 746 33.20 -12.20 -11.01
CA ASN A 746 32.59 -12.81 -12.19
C ASN A 746 32.16 -14.23 -11.80
N ALA A 747 30.85 -14.48 -11.76
CA ALA A 747 30.30 -15.78 -11.39
C ALA A 747 30.88 -16.85 -12.33
N LEU A 748 31.85 -17.63 -11.87
CA LEU A 748 32.48 -18.69 -12.69
C LEU A 748 31.57 -19.92 -12.84
N ASP A 749 30.62 -20.09 -11.93
CA ASP A 749 29.69 -21.23 -11.89
C ASP A 749 28.35 -20.89 -12.57
N SER A 750 27.86 -21.84 -13.38
CA SER A 750 26.54 -21.83 -14.03
C SER A 750 25.39 -21.45 -13.09
N VAL A 751 25.40 -21.94 -11.85
CA VAL A 751 24.34 -21.70 -10.86
C VAL A 751 24.37 -20.24 -10.36
N LYS A 752 25.57 -19.68 -10.19
CA LYS A 752 25.76 -18.29 -9.77
C LYS A 752 25.46 -17.33 -10.92
N LYS A 753 25.82 -17.67 -12.17
CA LYS A 753 25.47 -16.89 -13.38
C LYS A 753 23.96 -16.82 -13.62
N GLN A 754 23.22 -17.88 -13.26
CA GLN A 754 21.75 -17.87 -13.34
C GLN A 754 21.11 -16.91 -12.33
N ARG A 755 21.80 -16.55 -11.24
CA ARG A 755 21.26 -15.71 -10.15
C ARG A 755 21.83 -14.28 -10.12
N PHE A 756 23.10 -14.11 -10.49
CA PHE A 756 23.81 -12.83 -10.39
C PHE A 756 24.66 -12.58 -11.64
N SER A 757 24.67 -11.35 -12.13
CA SER A 757 25.59 -10.90 -13.18
C SER A 757 26.99 -10.55 -12.64
N SER A 758 27.04 -10.03 -11.41
CA SER A 758 28.24 -9.80 -10.59
C SER A 758 27.89 -10.10 -9.13
N ALA A 759 28.76 -10.81 -8.42
CA ALA A 759 28.49 -11.22 -7.05
C ALA A 759 29.56 -10.73 -6.06
N ALA A 760 29.10 -10.38 -4.86
CA ALA A 760 29.94 -10.32 -3.68
C ALA A 760 29.90 -11.68 -2.97
N CYS A 761 31.07 -12.21 -2.62
CA CYS A 761 31.21 -13.38 -1.77
C CYS A 761 31.55 -12.94 -0.34
N LEU A 762 30.76 -13.38 0.62
CA LEU A 762 30.98 -13.20 2.05
C LEU A 762 31.40 -14.56 2.62
N GLU A 763 32.63 -14.65 3.12
CA GLU A 763 33.23 -15.87 3.66
C GLU A 763 33.24 -15.81 5.18
N PHE A 764 32.64 -16.81 5.81
CA PHE A 764 32.53 -16.95 7.26
C PHE A 764 33.32 -18.17 7.72
N GLU A 765 34.17 -17.98 8.73
CA GLU A 765 34.68 -19.06 9.58
C GLU A 765 34.15 -18.85 11.00
N LEU A 766 33.65 -19.93 11.58
CA LEU A 766 32.95 -19.94 12.85
C LEU A 766 33.65 -20.88 13.84
N SER A 767 33.61 -20.52 15.12
CA SER A 767 34.05 -21.37 16.24
C SER A 767 32.99 -22.41 16.63
N ASN A 768 31.75 -22.23 16.18
CA ASN A 768 30.62 -23.09 16.48
C ASN A 768 29.64 -23.11 15.30
N SER A 769 28.74 -24.10 15.27
CA SER A 769 27.82 -24.27 14.15
C SER A 769 26.70 -23.23 14.14
N ILE A 770 26.08 -23.07 12.97
CA ILE A 770 25.00 -22.11 12.74
C ILE A 770 23.72 -22.57 13.46
N ALA A 771 23.02 -21.64 14.09
CA ALA A 771 21.75 -21.95 14.73
C ALA A 771 20.64 -22.16 13.69
N VAL A 772 20.00 -23.33 13.71
CA VAL A 772 18.84 -23.63 12.87
C VAL A 772 17.57 -23.31 13.66
N LEU A 773 16.80 -22.36 13.16
CA LEU A 773 15.54 -21.91 13.74
C LEU A 773 14.38 -22.31 12.84
N VAL A 774 13.36 -22.92 13.43
CA VAL A 774 12.10 -23.27 12.77
C VAL A 774 10.92 -22.75 13.58
N PRO A 775 9.72 -22.60 12.99
CA PRO A 775 8.55 -22.23 13.77
C PRO A 775 8.27 -23.24 14.89
N SER A 776 7.91 -22.75 16.08
CA SER A 776 7.65 -23.60 17.25
C SER A 776 6.54 -24.64 17.03
N TYR A 777 5.61 -24.37 16.12
CA TYR A 777 4.52 -25.27 15.76
C TYR A 777 4.92 -26.44 14.84
N VAL A 778 6.13 -26.45 14.26
CA VAL A 778 6.61 -27.57 13.42
C VAL A 778 6.96 -28.75 14.33
N LYS A 779 6.41 -29.95 14.06
CA LYS A 779 6.65 -31.13 14.90
C LYS A 779 8.06 -31.68 14.65
N GLU A 780 8.61 -32.29 15.69
CA GLU A 780 9.88 -33.02 15.59
C GLU A 780 9.64 -34.54 15.51
N PRO A 781 10.42 -35.28 14.70
CA PRO A 781 11.52 -34.81 13.85
C PRO A 781 11.04 -34.04 12.61
N ILE A 782 11.79 -33.00 12.22
CA ILE A 782 11.46 -32.16 11.06
C ILE A 782 11.50 -33.00 9.80
N SER A 783 10.41 -32.96 9.02
CA SER A 783 10.29 -33.72 7.78
C SER A 783 9.71 -32.86 6.65
N ALA A 784 10.17 -33.11 5.43
CA ALA A 784 9.71 -32.43 4.23
C ALA A 784 8.36 -32.98 3.74
N SER A 785 7.54 -32.13 3.13
CA SER A 785 6.29 -32.55 2.49
C SER A 785 6.52 -33.21 1.12
N ARG A 786 7.66 -32.95 0.47
CA ARG A 786 7.99 -33.47 -0.87
C ARG A 786 9.50 -33.70 -1.07
N PRO A 787 9.93 -34.58 -2.00
CA PRO A 787 11.33 -34.88 -2.29
C PRO A 787 12.24 -33.65 -2.45
N ARG A 788 11.76 -32.60 -3.14
CA ARG A 788 12.52 -31.36 -3.33
C ARG A 788 12.83 -30.65 -2.01
N SER A 789 11.82 -30.46 -1.16
CA SER A 789 12.01 -29.96 0.21
C SER A 789 12.91 -30.90 1.03
N GLY A 790 12.88 -32.21 0.77
CA GLY A 790 13.79 -33.19 1.37
C GLY A 790 15.25 -32.86 1.05
N LYS A 791 15.57 -32.67 -0.23
CA LYS A 791 16.92 -32.26 -0.67
C LYS A 791 17.38 -30.94 -0.06
N VAL A 792 16.46 -29.97 0.08
CA VAL A 792 16.76 -28.69 0.75
C VAL A 792 17.05 -28.91 2.24
N LEU A 793 16.25 -29.73 2.94
CA LEU A 793 16.51 -30.07 4.34
C LEU A 793 17.82 -30.85 4.52
N ASP A 794 18.19 -31.73 3.59
CA ASP A 794 19.47 -32.43 3.60
C ASP A 794 20.64 -31.44 3.46
N SER A 795 20.53 -30.47 2.55
CA SER A 795 21.52 -29.40 2.40
C SER A 795 21.63 -28.53 3.66
N LEU A 796 20.49 -28.24 4.31
CA LEU A 796 20.45 -27.51 5.57
C LEU A 796 21.02 -28.31 6.74
N TYR A 797 20.86 -29.64 6.73
CA TYR A 797 21.50 -30.52 7.69
C TYR A 797 23.02 -30.39 7.57
N GLU A 798 23.58 -30.52 6.37
CA GLU A 798 25.02 -30.34 6.12
C GLU A 798 25.50 -28.96 6.59
N LEU A 799 24.82 -27.89 6.16
CA LEU A 799 25.12 -26.50 6.56
C LEU A 799 25.10 -26.28 8.08
N SER A 800 24.23 -26.98 8.80
CA SER A 800 24.16 -26.88 10.27
C SER A 800 25.30 -27.58 11.00
N HIS A 801 26.14 -28.34 10.30
CA HIS A 801 27.28 -29.08 10.86
C HIS A 801 28.63 -28.53 10.40
N VAL A 802 28.66 -27.62 9.44
CA VAL A 802 29.89 -26.94 9.03
C VAL A 802 30.15 -25.69 9.89
N THR A 803 31.42 -25.33 9.99
CA THR A 803 31.88 -24.09 10.62
C THR A 803 32.47 -23.12 9.61
N ALA A 804 32.48 -23.45 8.32
CA ALA A 804 32.90 -22.57 7.25
C ALA A 804 31.84 -22.57 6.15
N LEU A 805 31.46 -21.37 5.69
CA LEU A 805 30.52 -21.18 4.59
C LEU A 805 30.80 -19.90 3.84
N ARG A 806 30.36 -19.87 2.58
CA ARG A 806 30.37 -18.69 1.72
C ARG A 806 28.94 -18.34 1.33
N ILE A 807 28.65 -17.05 1.32
CA ILE A 807 27.35 -16.50 0.92
C ILE A 807 27.60 -15.56 -0.24
N TYR A 808 26.98 -15.86 -1.37
CA TYR A 808 27.01 -15.02 -2.57
C TYR A 808 25.74 -14.20 -2.64
N ILE A 809 25.90 -12.90 -2.82
CA ILE A 809 24.82 -11.92 -2.99
C ILE A 809 25.16 -10.98 -4.16
N GLN A 810 24.19 -10.20 -4.61
CA GLN A 810 24.45 -9.17 -5.63
C GLN A 810 25.45 -8.14 -5.10
N ASP A 811 26.49 -7.86 -5.90
CA ASP A 811 27.65 -7.05 -5.50
C ASP A 811 27.28 -5.62 -5.05
N SER A 812 26.21 -5.05 -5.60
CA SER A 812 25.76 -3.68 -5.34
C SER A 812 25.07 -3.46 -3.98
N LEU A 813 24.83 -4.53 -3.20
CA LEU A 813 23.92 -4.46 -2.06
C LEU A 813 24.57 -4.07 -0.73
N LEU A 814 25.91 -3.97 -0.64
CA LEU A 814 26.60 -3.62 0.61
C LEU A 814 27.72 -2.61 0.37
N SER A 815 27.85 -1.64 1.28
CA SER A 815 28.96 -0.70 1.23
C SER A 815 30.28 -1.37 1.62
N LEU A 816 31.34 -1.02 0.89
CA LEU A 816 32.69 -1.53 1.16
C LEU A 816 33.19 -1.15 2.55
N ASP A 817 32.78 0.04 3.03
CA ASP A 817 33.10 0.55 4.36
C ASP A 817 32.47 -0.30 5.47
N GLN A 818 31.20 -0.70 5.32
CA GLN A 818 30.54 -1.62 6.26
C GLN A 818 31.22 -2.99 6.27
N LEU A 819 31.53 -3.58 5.10
CA LEU A 819 32.18 -4.89 5.02
C LEU A 819 33.58 -4.89 5.63
N ASN A 820 34.39 -3.84 5.36
CA ASN A 820 35.70 -3.65 5.98
C ASN A 820 35.57 -3.51 7.51
N SER A 821 34.62 -2.72 8.00
CA SER A 821 34.38 -2.54 9.43
C SER A 821 34.02 -3.87 10.10
N ILE A 822 33.14 -4.67 9.49
CA ILE A 822 32.74 -5.97 10.05
C ILE A 822 33.93 -6.93 10.03
N SER A 823 34.69 -6.98 8.94
CA SER A 823 35.90 -7.83 8.82
C SER A 823 36.94 -7.50 9.89
N ASP A 824 37.30 -6.22 10.03
CA ASP A 824 38.27 -5.74 11.02
C ASP A 824 37.86 -6.05 12.46
N ARG A 825 36.56 -5.94 12.76
CA ARG A 825 36.02 -6.20 14.10
C ARG A 825 35.87 -7.69 14.38
N ALA A 826 35.49 -8.48 13.38
CA ALA A 826 35.43 -9.94 13.46
C ALA A 826 36.81 -10.52 13.81
N THR A 827 37.88 -10.07 13.13
CA THR A 827 39.26 -10.49 13.43
C THR A 827 39.70 -10.14 14.86
N LYS A 828 39.11 -9.09 15.45
CA LYS A 828 39.39 -8.64 16.83
C LYS A 828 38.46 -9.26 17.87
N GLY A 829 37.47 -10.07 17.47
CA GLY A 829 36.46 -10.64 18.36
C GLY A 829 35.57 -9.58 19.03
N LEU A 830 35.35 -8.44 18.36
CA LEU A 830 34.63 -7.28 18.90
C LEU A 830 33.21 -7.11 18.34
N LEU A 831 32.65 -8.14 17.70
CA LEU A 831 31.28 -8.13 17.21
C LEU A 831 30.31 -8.53 18.32
N GLU A 832 29.30 -7.70 18.55
CA GLU A 832 28.22 -7.98 19.50
C GLU A 832 26.93 -8.34 18.76
N PRO A 833 26.09 -9.24 19.30
CA PRO A 833 24.74 -9.43 18.79
C PRO A 833 23.84 -8.25 19.20
N PHE A 834 22.79 -8.00 18.42
CA PHE A 834 21.74 -7.08 18.85
C PHE A 834 20.96 -7.64 20.05
N SER A 835 20.51 -6.72 20.92
CA SER A 835 19.69 -7.03 22.09
C SER A 835 18.44 -6.15 22.07
N GLY A 836 17.37 -6.64 21.45
CA GLY A 836 16.10 -5.93 21.31
C GLY A 836 14.94 -6.89 21.05
N PRO A 837 13.67 -6.48 21.27
CA PRO A 837 12.48 -7.31 21.07
C PRO A 837 12.36 -7.91 19.65
N GLU A 838 12.90 -7.24 18.65
CA GLU A 838 12.93 -7.66 17.24
C GLU A 838 13.92 -8.81 16.96
N TYR A 839 14.88 -9.06 17.85
CA TYR A 839 15.85 -10.17 17.76
C TYR A 839 15.48 -11.36 18.67
N ASP A 840 14.41 -11.23 19.46
CA ASP A 840 13.87 -12.26 20.33
C ASP A 840 13.17 -13.37 19.52
N ILE A 841 13.77 -14.57 19.55
CA ILE A 841 13.25 -15.73 18.81
C ILE A 841 11.83 -16.13 19.25
N SER A 842 11.41 -15.81 20.48
CA SER A 842 10.07 -16.12 20.98
C SER A 842 8.96 -15.32 20.29
N ARG A 843 9.31 -14.21 19.63
CA ARG A 843 8.37 -13.32 18.92
C ARG A 843 8.33 -13.54 17.41
N MET A 844 9.23 -14.36 16.88
CA MET A 844 9.27 -14.73 15.47
C MET A 844 7.99 -15.45 15.02
N PHE A 845 7.78 -15.54 13.71
CA PHE A 845 6.67 -16.26 13.08
C PHE A 845 5.27 -15.76 13.54
N SER A 846 5.05 -14.44 13.47
CA SER A 846 3.78 -13.80 13.88
C SER A 846 3.40 -14.10 15.35
N GLY A 847 4.40 -14.16 16.23
CA GLY A 847 4.19 -14.41 17.66
C GLY A 847 4.00 -15.89 18.05
N SER A 848 4.06 -16.84 17.10
CA SER A 848 4.08 -18.26 17.46
C SER A 848 5.42 -18.72 18.06
N GLY A 849 6.45 -17.89 17.91
CA GLY A 849 7.82 -18.16 18.34
C GLY A 849 8.56 -19.10 17.41
N ALA A 850 9.88 -19.01 17.47
CA ALA A 850 10.83 -19.93 16.86
C ALA A 850 11.43 -20.84 17.94
N LYS A 851 11.81 -22.05 17.53
CA LYS A 851 12.62 -22.95 18.33
C LYS A 851 13.93 -23.27 17.61
N ALA A 852 15.02 -23.31 18.38
CA ALA A 852 16.28 -23.86 17.92
C ALA A 852 16.17 -25.38 17.87
N THR A 853 16.59 -25.98 16.77
CA THR A 853 16.41 -27.41 16.51
C THR A 853 17.64 -28.01 15.83
N LYS A 854 17.73 -29.34 15.82
CA LYS A 854 18.74 -30.09 15.06
C LYS A 854 18.03 -30.86 13.95
N LEU A 855 18.47 -30.66 12.72
CA LEU A 855 17.94 -31.39 11.57
C LEU A 855 18.39 -32.86 11.66
N SER A 856 17.54 -33.76 11.14
CA SER A 856 17.86 -35.20 11.10
C SER A 856 18.82 -35.49 9.94
N PRO A 857 19.74 -36.47 10.09
CA PRO A 857 20.64 -36.86 9.01
C PRO A 857 19.85 -37.39 7.79
N PRO A 858 20.37 -37.19 6.57
CA PRO A 858 19.79 -37.77 5.36
C PRO A 858 19.65 -39.29 5.50
N LYS A 859 18.54 -39.85 5.02
CA LYS A 859 18.36 -41.31 5.05
C LYS A 859 19.32 -41.98 4.05
N PRO A 860 20.01 -43.07 4.42
CA PRO A 860 20.87 -43.79 3.49
C PRO A 860 20.06 -44.35 2.31
N PRO A 861 20.64 -44.46 1.10
CA PRO A 861 19.97 -45.09 -0.03
C PRO A 861 19.57 -46.53 0.33
N SER A 862 18.31 -46.90 0.09
CA SER A 862 17.80 -48.25 0.37
C SER A 862 18.39 -49.25 -0.62
N TYR A 863 19.35 -50.07 -0.17
CA TYR A 863 19.98 -51.14 -0.96
C TYR A 863 19.24 -52.49 -0.92
N GLU A 864 18.06 -52.57 -0.30
CA GLU A 864 17.28 -53.81 -0.19
C GLU A 864 16.37 -54.04 -1.41
N LYS A 865 16.98 -54.19 -2.59
CA LYS A 865 16.32 -54.86 -3.75
C LYS A 865 17.33 -55.54 -4.69
N ALA A 866 18.54 -55.83 -4.22
CA ALA A 866 19.62 -56.41 -5.01
C ALA A 866 20.11 -57.76 -4.47
N THR A 867 19.26 -58.62 -3.89
CA THR A 867 19.63 -60.01 -3.58
C THR A 867 18.41 -60.95 -3.48
N SER A 868 17.80 -61.28 -4.61
CA SER A 868 17.26 -62.63 -4.80
C SER A 868 17.35 -63.02 -6.28
N SER A 869 18.46 -63.64 -6.64
CA SER A 869 18.73 -64.19 -7.95
C SER A 869 17.97 -65.51 -8.16
N GLN A 870 16.91 -65.48 -8.96
CA GLN A 870 16.55 -66.62 -9.83
C GLN A 870 16.06 -66.10 -11.20
N PRO A 871 16.61 -66.60 -12.32
CA PRO A 871 16.27 -66.10 -13.64
C PRO A 871 14.99 -66.76 -14.18
N PRO A 872 13.97 -66.01 -14.62
CA PRO A 872 12.89 -66.59 -15.40
C PRO A 872 13.35 -66.81 -16.85
N SER A 873 13.09 -68.03 -17.32
CA SER A 873 13.28 -68.54 -18.67
C SER A 873 12.42 -67.83 -19.72
N ALA A 874 12.87 -67.91 -20.97
CA ALA A 874 12.30 -67.33 -22.19
C ALA A 874 10.81 -67.67 -22.44
N PRO A 875 10.08 -66.84 -23.21
CA PRO A 875 8.62 -66.80 -23.23
C PRO A 875 8.02 -67.89 -24.12
N SER A 876 6.93 -68.52 -23.67
CA SER A 876 6.06 -69.34 -24.52
C SER A 876 4.75 -68.60 -24.81
N TYR A 877 4.51 -68.40 -26.11
CA TYR A 877 3.24 -67.94 -26.65
C TYR A 877 2.23 -69.09 -26.61
N GLN A 878 0.98 -68.84 -26.18
CA GLN A 878 -0.23 -69.27 -26.90
C GLN A 878 -1.53 -68.63 -26.37
N ARG A 879 -2.03 -67.66 -27.16
CA ARG A 879 -3.42 -67.46 -27.63
C ARG A 879 -4.60 -67.97 -26.76
N LYS A 880 -5.48 -67.05 -26.30
CA LYS A 880 -6.83 -66.76 -26.86
C LYS A 880 -7.68 -65.86 -25.93
N ARG A 881 -8.33 -64.85 -26.55
CA ARG A 881 -9.52 -64.08 -26.13
C ARG A 881 -10.69 -65.01 -25.70
N PRO A 882 -11.74 -64.58 -24.95
CA PRO A 882 -12.47 -63.31 -25.16
C PRO A 882 -13.07 -62.58 -23.93
N ARG A 883 -13.58 -61.36 -24.19
CA ARG A 883 -14.51 -60.62 -23.31
C ARG A 883 -15.64 -61.53 -22.84
N GLN A 884 -15.95 -61.44 -21.55
CA GLN A 884 -17.20 -61.90 -20.97
C GLN A 884 -17.73 -60.78 -20.06
N ASP A 885 -18.95 -60.35 -20.36
CA ASP A 885 -19.69 -59.32 -19.65
C ASP A 885 -20.18 -59.78 -18.27
N SER A 886 -20.33 -58.78 -17.38
CA SER A 886 -21.11 -58.73 -16.12
C SER A 886 -20.32 -58.97 -14.81
N PRO A 887 -20.74 -58.38 -13.66
CA PRO A 887 -21.99 -57.64 -13.40
C PRO A 887 -21.81 -56.23 -12.82
N GLN A 888 -22.92 -55.49 -12.86
CA GLN A 888 -23.19 -54.24 -12.13
C GLN A 888 -22.45 -54.15 -10.78
N GLY A 889 -21.71 -53.06 -10.59
CA GLY A 889 -21.09 -52.73 -9.31
C GLY A 889 -22.15 -52.45 -8.25
N PRO A 890 -22.06 -53.04 -7.05
CA PRO A 890 -23.10 -52.89 -6.04
C PRO A 890 -22.95 -51.58 -5.26
N ASP A 891 -23.97 -50.74 -5.33
CA ASP A 891 -24.79 -50.18 -4.22
C ASP A 891 -24.26 -50.26 -2.77
N SER A 892 -22.99 -50.00 -2.49
CA SER A 892 -22.44 -50.03 -1.13
C SER A 892 -22.71 -48.72 -0.36
N ILE A 893 -22.51 -47.57 -1.00
CA ILE A 893 -22.62 -46.26 -0.32
C ILE A 893 -24.08 -45.87 -0.07
N SER A 894 -24.98 -46.17 -1.01
CA SER A 894 -26.42 -45.85 -0.84
C SER A 894 -27.06 -46.71 0.26
N GLN A 895 -26.64 -47.97 0.43
CA GLN A 895 -27.12 -48.83 1.51
C GLN A 895 -26.59 -48.41 2.89
N VAL A 896 -25.41 -47.80 2.96
CA VAL A 896 -24.87 -47.22 4.19
C VAL A 896 -25.63 -45.93 4.55
N TRP A 897 -25.94 -45.08 3.56
CA TRP A 897 -26.74 -43.87 3.77
C TRP A 897 -28.18 -44.15 4.21
N ASP A 898 -28.84 -45.15 3.62
CA ASP A 898 -30.20 -45.56 4.03
C ASP A 898 -30.24 -46.12 5.46
N LYS A 899 -29.16 -46.80 5.89
CA LYS A 899 -29.04 -47.31 7.27
C LYS A 899 -28.77 -46.20 8.27
N LEU A 900 -27.97 -45.19 7.90
CA LEU A 900 -27.71 -44.00 8.72
C LEU A 900 -28.98 -43.16 8.91
N GLN A 901 -29.75 -42.91 7.85
CA GLN A 901 -31.03 -42.20 7.96
C GLN A 901 -32.06 -42.97 8.79
N LYS A 902 -32.11 -44.31 8.69
CA LYS A 902 -32.97 -45.13 9.56
C LYS A 902 -32.57 -45.03 11.03
N LEU A 903 -31.27 -45.09 11.34
CA LEU A 903 -30.76 -44.92 12.71
C LEU A 903 -31.05 -43.54 13.27
N GLU A 904 -30.91 -42.49 12.46
CA GLU A 904 -31.20 -41.12 12.86
C GLU A 904 -32.70 -40.90 13.11
N SER A 905 -33.57 -41.50 12.29
CA SER A 905 -35.02 -41.46 12.49
C SER A 905 -35.46 -42.20 13.77
N LEU A 906 -34.83 -43.33 14.09
CA LEU A 906 -35.08 -44.10 15.31
C LEU A 906 -34.61 -43.33 16.55
N PHE A 907 -33.48 -42.63 16.46
CA PHE A 907 -32.97 -41.78 17.53
C PHE A 907 -33.91 -40.61 17.82
N HIS A 908 -34.35 -39.89 16.79
CA HIS A 908 -35.30 -38.77 16.95
C HIS A 908 -36.66 -39.23 17.49
N SER A 909 -37.16 -40.40 17.05
CA SER A 909 -38.39 -40.99 17.58
C SER A 909 -38.25 -41.33 19.08
N LYS A 910 -37.12 -41.91 19.49
CA LYS A 910 -36.89 -42.29 20.89
C LYS A 910 -36.71 -41.09 21.81
N VAL A 911 -36.03 -40.04 21.33
CA VAL A 911 -35.92 -38.76 22.04
C VAL A 911 -37.28 -38.08 22.15
N GLY A 912 -38.11 -38.13 21.10
CA GLY A 912 -39.49 -37.63 21.13
C GLY A 912 -40.36 -38.33 22.18
N GLU A 913 -40.31 -39.66 22.25
CA GLU A 913 -41.02 -40.45 23.27
C GLU A 913 -40.58 -40.06 24.70
N LEU A 914 -39.27 -39.99 24.94
CA LEU A 914 -38.71 -39.64 26.26
C LEU A 914 -39.00 -38.19 26.67
N THR A 915 -39.13 -37.29 25.70
CA THR A 915 -39.47 -35.88 25.95
C THR A 915 -40.97 -35.73 26.27
N ALA A 916 -41.83 -36.48 25.59
CA ALA A 916 -43.26 -36.51 25.88
C ALA A 916 -43.58 -37.18 27.23
N GLU A 917 -42.83 -38.21 27.61
CA GLU A 917 -42.95 -38.88 28.91
C GLU A 917 -42.48 -37.98 30.07
N ASN A 918 -41.40 -37.21 29.87
CA ASN A 918 -40.96 -36.19 30.83
C ASN A 918 -41.94 -35.01 30.96
N ALA A 919 -42.62 -34.62 29.88
CA ALA A 919 -43.64 -33.57 29.93
C ALA A 919 -44.86 -34.02 30.75
N LYS A 920 -45.31 -35.27 30.59
CA LYS A 920 -46.41 -35.85 31.40
C LYS A 920 -46.07 -35.94 32.89
N LEU A 921 -44.81 -36.19 33.23
CA LEU A 921 -44.34 -36.23 34.63
C LEU A 921 -44.22 -34.84 35.26
N ARG A 922 -44.08 -33.78 34.46
CA ARG A 922 -44.05 -32.38 34.93
C ARG A 922 -45.43 -31.82 35.27
N ASP A 923 -46.48 -32.24 34.56
CA ASP A 923 -47.86 -31.78 34.79
C ASP A 923 -48.55 -32.45 36.00
N GLN A 924 -47.95 -33.48 36.62
CA GLN A 924 -48.52 -34.20 37.77
C GLN A 924 -47.99 -33.76 39.13
N LYS A 925 -47.26 -32.63 39.23
CA LYS A 925 -46.74 -32.14 40.52
C LYS A 925 -47.60 -30.99 41.05
N PRO A 926 -48.39 -31.18 42.13
CA PRO A 926 -49.09 -30.08 42.79
C PRO A 926 -48.09 -29.18 43.53
N LYS A 927 -48.36 -27.87 43.53
CA LYS A 927 -47.64 -26.86 44.34
C LYS A 927 -47.73 -27.21 45.84
N PRO A 928 -46.63 -27.18 46.61
CA PRO A 928 -46.72 -27.17 48.06
C PRO A 928 -46.61 -25.74 48.60
N ASP A 929 -47.66 -25.36 49.30
CA ASP A 929 -47.70 -24.26 50.27
C ASP A 929 -46.99 -24.67 51.56
N GLU A 930 -46.67 -23.66 52.37
CA GLU A 930 -45.89 -23.75 53.60
C GLU A 930 -46.45 -24.71 54.68
N SER A 931 -45.50 -25.24 55.46
CA SER A 931 -45.58 -25.58 56.88
C SER A 931 -45.63 -27.08 57.29
N GLN A 932 -44.79 -27.35 58.31
CA GLN A 932 -44.84 -28.42 59.31
C GLN A 932 -44.26 -29.82 58.99
N ALA A 933 -43.13 -30.06 59.67
CA ALA A 933 -42.87 -31.11 60.66
C ALA A 933 -43.08 -32.61 60.35
N GLU A 934 -42.02 -33.34 60.68
CA GLU A 934 -41.99 -34.66 61.35
C GLU A 934 -42.33 -35.96 60.58
N THR A 935 -41.26 -36.75 60.41
CA THR A 935 -41.15 -38.21 60.65
C THR A 935 -42.27 -39.14 60.18
N THR A 936 -42.00 -39.96 59.16
CA THR A 936 -42.30 -41.41 59.21
C THR A 936 -41.53 -42.22 58.14
N GLN A 937 -41.33 -43.50 58.47
CA GLN A 937 -40.53 -44.54 57.80
C GLN A 937 -41.16 -45.09 56.48
N PRO A 938 -40.45 -45.96 55.73
CA PRO A 938 -40.45 -46.00 54.28
C PRO A 938 -41.55 -46.89 53.70
N THR A 939 -42.18 -46.46 52.61
CA THR A 939 -43.08 -47.32 51.83
C THR A 939 -42.89 -47.08 50.34
N ASP A 940 -42.67 -48.20 49.63
CA ASP A 940 -42.76 -48.50 48.19
C ASP A 940 -42.01 -47.62 47.17
N GLN A 941 -41.95 -46.30 47.35
CA GLN A 941 -41.22 -45.40 46.47
C GLN A 941 -39.69 -45.55 46.58
N SER A 942 -39.16 -45.98 47.73
CA SER A 942 -37.71 -46.22 47.87
C SER A 942 -37.23 -47.42 47.06
N GLN A 943 -38.06 -48.45 46.87
CA GLN A 943 -37.66 -49.64 46.12
C GLN A 943 -37.60 -49.35 44.62
N VAL A 944 -38.63 -48.66 44.09
CA VAL A 944 -38.69 -48.22 42.69
C VAL A 944 -37.57 -47.22 42.38
N VAL A 945 -37.23 -46.32 43.31
CA VAL A 945 -36.10 -45.39 43.13
C VAL A 945 -34.76 -46.12 43.15
N ILE A 946 -34.61 -47.20 43.91
CA ILE A 946 -33.38 -48.02 43.90
C ILE A 946 -33.27 -48.81 42.60
N GLU A 947 -34.36 -49.41 42.10
CA GLU A 947 -34.38 -50.11 40.82
C GLU A 947 -34.12 -49.16 39.64
N LEU A 948 -34.79 -48.00 39.59
CA LEU A 948 -34.54 -46.98 38.57
C LEU A 948 -33.13 -46.41 38.62
N ARG A 949 -32.49 -46.37 39.80
CA ARG A 949 -31.08 -45.98 39.94
C ARG A 949 -30.12 -47.07 39.45
N ALA A 950 -30.45 -48.34 39.67
CA ALA A 950 -29.69 -49.46 39.14
C ALA A 950 -29.81 -49.55 37.62
N GLU A 951 -31.00 -49.36 37.07
CA GLU A 951 -31.27 -49.34 35.63
C GLU A 951 -30.60 -48.12 34.97
N ASN A 952 -30.63 -46.93 35.62
CA ASN A 952 -29.87 -45.77 35.16
C ASN A 952 -28.36 -46.01 35.19
N ALA A 953 -27.85 -46.76 36.16
CA ALA A 953 -26.43 -47.08 36.23
C ALA A 953 -26.03 -48.02 35.08
N GLN A 954 -26.84 -49.04 34.77
CA GLN A 954 -26.62 -49.93 33.63
C GLN A 954 -26.72 -49.20 32.29
N LEU A 955 -27.72 -48.32 32.12
CA LEU A 955 -27.86 -47.51 30.91
C LEU A 955 -26.68 -46.55 30.74
N ARG A 956 -26.14 -45.99 31.84
CA ARG A 956 -24.94 -45.15 31.79
C ARG A 956 -23.71 -45.95 31.38
N GLU A 957 -23.53 -47.18 31.88
CA GLU A 957 -22.45 -48.06 31.43
C GLU A 957 -22.59 -48.47 29.96
N GLU A 958 -23.81 -48.75 29.50
CA GLU A 958 -24.05 -49.13 28.11
C GLU A 958 -23.86 -47.95 27.15
N VAL A 959 -24.27 -46.74 27.55
CA VAL A 959 -23.97 -45.50 26.82
C VAL A 959 -22.47 -45.25 26.78
N GLU A 960 -21.75 -45.49 27.87
CA GLU A 960 -20.28 -45.34 27.88
C GLU A 960 -19.59 -46.36 26.98
N ARG A 961 -20.08 -47.61 26.97
CA ARG A 961 -19.58 -48.67 26.07
C ARG A 961 -19.86 -48.34 24.60
N LEU A 962 -21.04 -47.79 24.30
CA LEU A 962 -21.41 -47.39 22.94
C LEU A 962 -20.65 -46.15 22.50
N LYS A 963 -20.43 -45.17 23.38
CA LYS A 963 -19.54 -44.02 23.12
C LYS A 963 -18.13 -44.46 22.80
N LYS A 964 -17.57 -45.38 23.60
CA LYS A 964 -16.24 -45.92 23.34
C LYS A 964 -16.16 -46.64 22.00
N ARG A 965 -17.19 -47.42 21.64
CA ARG A 965 -17.24 -48.09 20.33
C ARG A 965 -17.45 -47.11 19.17
N GLN A 966 -18.17 -46.02 19.40
CA GLN A 966 -18.30 -44.93 18.44
C GLN A 966 -16.95 -44.22 18.25
N GLU A 967 -16.24 -43.92 19.32
CA GLU A 967 -14.88 -43.34 19.27
C GLU A 967 -13.90 -44.28 18.55
N ASP A 968 -13.97 -45.59 18.80
CA ASP A 968 -13.14 -46.59 18.11
C ASP A 968 -13.46 -46.66 16.60
N LEU A 969 -14.75 -46.61 16.23
CA LEU A 969 -15.18 -46.61 14.82
C LEU A 969 -14.87 -45.28 14.13
N GLU A 970 -15.01 -44.15 14.82
CA GLU A 970 -14.61 -42.83 14.32
C GLU A 970 -13.10 -42.76 14.12
N ALA A 971 -12.31 -43.39 15.00
CA ALA A 971 -10.87 -43.53 14.84
C ALA A 971 -10.51 -44.45 13.66
N GLU A 972 -11.24 -45.54 13.45
CA GLU A 972 -11.04 -46.45 12.31
C GLU A 972 -11.43 -45.77 10.99
N VAL A 973 -12.55 -45.06 10.93
CA VAL A 973 -12.97 -44.27 9.76
C VAL A 973 -12.00 -43.12 9.50
N ALA A 974 -11.53 -42.43 10.54
CA ALA A 974 -10.48 -41.43 10.40
C ALA A 974 -9.19 -42.06 9.85
N SER A 975 -8.81 -43.25 10.29
CA SER A 975 -7.63 -43.97 9.78
C SER A 975 -7.77 -44.35 8.30
N LEU A 976 -8.96 -44.81 7.89
CA LEU A 976 -9.27 -45.18 6.50
C LEU A 976 -9.35 -43.95 5.59
N GLN A 977 -9.93 -42.84 6.07
CA GLN A 977 -9.93 -41.55 5.36
C GLN A 977 -8.52 -40.95 5.27
N THR A 978 -7.67 -41.17 6.26
CA THR A 978 -6.27 -40.74 6.24
C THR A 978 -5.44 -41.60 5.28
N ALA A 979 -5.68 -42.91 5.21
CA ALA A 979 -5.06 -43.80 4.23
C ALA A 979 -5.48 -43.44 2.79
N GLN A 980 -6.77 -43.19 2.57
CA GLN A 980 -7.31 -42.79 1.26
C GLN A 980 -6.87 -41.38 0.85
N ARG A 981 -6.69 -40.45 1.80
CA ARG A 981 -6.01 -39.16 1.57
C ARG A 981 -4.53 -39.33 1.28
N SER A 982 -3.83 -40.26 1.93
CA SER A 982 -2.39 -40.47 1.66
C SER A 982 -2.10 -41.04 0.27
N GLU A 983 -2.98 -41.90 -0.27
CA GLU A 983 -2.89 -42.38 -1.66
C GLU A 983 -3.24 -41.26 -2.66
N LYS A 984 -4.24 -40.43 -2.36
CA LYS A 984 -4.58 -39.26 -3.20
C LYS A 984 -3.53 -38.16 -3.15
N ASP A 985 -2.94 -37.89 -1.99
CA ASP A 985 -1.88 -36.89 -1.80
C ASP A 985 -0.58 -37.36 -2.48
N THR A 986 -0.30 -38.66 -2.54
CA THR A 986 0.85 -39.19 -3.30
C THR A 986 0.65 -39.10 -4.81
N GLU A 987 -0.57 -39.31 -5.31
CA GLU A 987 -0.91 -39.09 -6.73
C GLU A 987 -0.95 -37.59 -7.09
N GLU A 988 -1.50 -36.71 -6.25
CA GLU A 988 -1.51 -35.25 -6.47
C GLU A 988 -0.11 -34.63 -6.37
N VAL A 989 0.74 -35.07 -5.44
CA VAL A 989 2.14 -34.62 -5.37
C VAL A 989 2.91 -35.06 -6.60
N ALA A 990 2.71 -36.29 -7.10
CA ALA A 990 3.33 -36.75 -8.33
C ALA A 990 2.86 -35.96 -9.57
N ILE A 991 1.57 -35.60 -9.63
CA ILE A 991 1.00 -34.79 -10.73
C ILE A 991 1.52 -33.34 -10.68
N ILE A 992 1.65 -32.75 -9.49
CA ILE A 992 2.21 -31.40 -9.31
C ILE A 992 3.70 -31.39 -9.69
N GLU A 993 4.48 -32.41 -9.30
CA GLU A 993 5.89 -32.53 -9.70
C GLU A 993 6.05 -32.70 -11.21
N ILE A 994 5.20 -33.51 -11.86
CA ILE A 994 5.20 -33.66 -13.33
C ILE A 994 4.86 -32.33 -14.02
N ARG A 995 3.93 -31.53 -13.46
CA ARG A 995 3.51 -30.26 -14.04
C ARG A 995 4.57 -29.16 -13.91
N ASP A 996 5.23 -29.08 -12.74
CA ASP A 996 6.36 -28.17 -12.50
C ASP A 996 7.58 -28.56 -13.38
N ASP A 997 7.84 -29.86 -13.59
CA ASP A 997 8.89 -30.35 -14.48
C ASP A 997 8.61 -30.04 -15.95
N ILE A 998 7.35 -30.15 -16.39
CA ILE A 998 6.92 -29.78 -17.75
C ILE A 998 7.13 -28.29 -18.00
N GLU A 999 6.71 -27.40 -17.07
CA GLU A 999 6.94 -25.95 -17.22
C GLU A 999 8.43 -25.59 -17.24
N SER A 1000 9.25 -26.28 -16.45
CA SER A 1000 10.71 -26.09 -16.44
C SER A 1000 11.35 -26.50 -17.77
N LEU A 1001 10.92 -27.63 -18.34
CA LEU A 1001 11.37 -28.12 -19.64
C LEU A 1001 10.89 -27.19 -20.78
N GLU A 1002 9.66 -26.68 -20.73
CA GLU A 1002 9.14 -25.72 -21.72
C GLU A 1002 9.92 -24.39 -21.70
N ARG A 1003 10.28 -23.87 -20.51
CA ARG A 1003 11.14 -22.68 -20.38
C ARG A 1003 12.52 -22.92 -21.00
N ARG A 1004 13.11 -24.10 -20.78
CA ARG A 1004 14.42 -24.49 -21.38
C ARG A 1004 14.33 -24.70 -22.89
N LEU A 1005 13.20 -25.22 -23.40
CA LEU A 1005 12.95 -25.41 -24.83
C LEU A 1005 12.83 -24.06 -25.57
N SER A 1006 12.13 -23.08 -24.98
CA SER A 1006 12.00 -21.72 -25.55
C SER A 1006 13.34 -20.97 -25.63
N TRP A 1007 14.29 -21.32 -24.77
CA TRP A 1007 15.64 -20.77 -24.77
C TRP A 1007 16.51 -21.35 -25.91
N VAL A 1008 16.22 -22.59 -26.32
CA VAL A 1008 16.93 -23.29 -27.41
C VAL A 1008 16.41 -22.89 -28.79
N GLU A 1009 15.10 -22.62 -28.94
CA GLU A 1009 14.54 -22.16 -30.23
C GLU A 1009 15.06 -20.79 -30.67
N ASN A 1010 15.57 -19.99 -29.73
CA ASN A 1010 16.10 -18.65 -29.98
C ASN A 1010 17.64 -18.57 -30.13
N GLY A 1011 18.38 -19.68 -29.98
CA GLY A 1011 19.85 -19.71 -30.05
C GLY A 1011 20.39 -20.77 -31.02
N LYS A 1012 21.01 -20.35 -32.13
CA LYS A 1012 21.65 -21.26 -33.10
C LYS A 1012 23.02 -21.74 -32.61
N ASP A 1013 23.06 -22.78 -31.78
CA ASP A 1013 24.31 -23.49 -31.46
C ASP A 1013 24.10 -25.02 -31.49
N GLU A 1014 24.56 -25.67 -32.57
CA GLU A 1014 24.45 -27.12 -32.79
C GLU A 1014 25.23 -27.95 -31.76
N TYR A 1015 26.25 -27.37 -31.13
CA TYR A 1015 27.08 -28.08 -30.15
C TYR A 1015 26.33 -28.29 -28.83
N LEU A 1016 25.59 -27.28 -28.38
CA LEU A 1016 24.77 -27.33 -27.17
C LEU A 1016 23.58 -28.29 -27.31
N MET A 1017 23.00 -28.36 -28.51
CA MET A 1017 21.93 -29.32 -28.86
C MET A 1017 22.37 -30.78 -28.70
N LYS A 1018 23.63 -31.09 -29.00
CA LYS A 1018 24.17 -32.44 -28.88
C LYS A 1018 24.41 -32.81 -27.41
N GLN A 1019 24.81 -31.84 -26.59
CA GLN A 1019 25.06 -32.01 -25.16
C GLN A 1019 23.76 -32.20 -24.37
N ILE A 1020 22.72 -31.40 -24.67
CA ILE A 1020 21.40 -31.52 -24.04
C ILE A 1020 20.69 -32.82 -24.46
N LYS A 1021 20.82 -33.25 -25.73
CA LYS A 1021 20.31 -34.56 -26.16
C LYS A 1021 20.98 -35.70 -25.41
N GLN A 1022 22.28 -35.60 -25.15
CA GLN A 1022 23.00 -36.61 -24.40
C GLN A 1022 22.54 -36.64 -22.93
N GLU A 1023 22.39 -35.49 -22.28
CA GLU A 1023 21.90 -35.40 -20.89
C GLU A 1023 20.46 -35.90 -20.74
N ILE A 1024 19.55 -35.53 -21.65
CA ILE A 1024 18.17 -36.04 -21.64
C ILE A 1024 18.14 -37.55 -21.90
N PHE A 1025 19.03 -38.05 -22.78
CA PHE A 1025 19.13 -39.48 -23.05
C PHE A 1025 19.69 -40.24 -21.84
N ASP A 1026 20.68 -39.68 -21.14
CA ASP A 1026 21.26 -40.27 -19.94
C ASP A 1026 20.25 -40.24 -18.78
N GLU A 1027 19.46 -39.18 -18.62
CA GLU A 1027 18.41 -39.09 -17.59
C GLU A 1027 17.23 -40.04 -17.89
N LEU A 1028 16.82 -40.17 -19.15
CA LEU A 1028 15.82 -41.16 -19.58
C LEU A 1028 16.35 -42.60 -19.47
N ALA A 1029 17.62 -42.84 -19.80
CA ALA A 1029 18.25 -44.16 -19.64
C ALA A 1029 18.32 -44.57 -18.16
N THR A 1030 18.63 -43.63 -17.27
CA THR A 1030 18.63 -43.86 -15.81
C THR A 1030 17.23 -44.19 -15.29
N ARG A 1031 16.19 -43.53 -15.82
CA ARG A 1031 14.79 -43.80 -15.44
C ARG A 1031 14.23 -45.11 -16.01
N VAL A 1032 14.68 -45.54 -17.20
CA VAL A 1032 14.24 -46.79 -17.85
C VAL A 1032 15.00 -48.02 -17.35
N LEU A 1033 16.26 -47.87 -16.95
CA LEU A 1033 17.07 -48.97 -16.40
C LEU A 1033 16.84 -49.22 -14.90
N GLY A 1034 16.07 -48.36 -14.24
CA GLY A 1034 15.59 -48.59 -12.87
C GLY A 1034 16.70 -48.53 -11.82
N GLY A 1035 17.26 -47.33 -11.62
CA GLY A 1035 18.18 -47.02 -10.53
C GLY A 1035 19.65 -47.06 -10.94
#